data_AF-A0A9P1GHR6-F1
#
_entry.id   AF-A0A9P1GHR6-F1
#
_cell.length_a   1.000
_cell.length_b   1.000
_cell.length_c   1.000
_cell.angle_alpha   90.00
_cell.angle_beta   90.00
_cell.angle_gamma   90.00
#
_symmetry.space_group_name_H-M   'P 1'
#
loop_
_entity.id
_entity.type
_entity.pdbx_description
1 polymer ?
#
loop_
_entity_poly.entity_id
_entity_poly.type
_entity_poly.pdbx_seq_one_letter_code
_entity_poly.pdbx_strand_id
1 'polypeptide(L)'
;MRPNILGILAIVAVTEAASKHGFKVPPFLNCEGPTFHPIWSVFRESAIANAQAGYPRNESLREMAVDLITTFEPSMLLGARAWVVQLRSAATGDIYHLRRQTQLGTADDVAFTLASTNIGLQENLGRQTSTQAETDPAGFCLYGYVQALFIEFRHTIPLQEEGSELPSNDPRLAACHDRRPLLDVAEQLLGGETCETDFLESSEWPLKTFDLHLSLHSTLSLHSSSDCHVLFDMNEFVSRPHEGSWLPKPQLGFKPQKPLQSLQIAAFGLHVASTLEPVAALSEALRTSNPDGNLQVSYFGHPCYGRPGDKSLRHACVYKCQMLGSPCEDDAVADMLKGMFNSSGFYEEVPWSIPGALAALGNAWRDDAADLMVCSGPLVLCYLLDVLAPSKLMVMTLCSQLLWGAPPGEQVGAMLLGQVRMMSQNPRRALAACNVFAASQCLYQTGIELPVVERVAHYLPAVSWGPHESHWKEVLVLRARYWHRLPGQYFMDVLEAFLRLNEFSHNFTFVMAASFGPDELPPDEIAGYRATVLIPNDLTVFAFVEVYALGVPTFVPEASWLYRLRRAAPFGFLQPSMALPDLTGIHGNFRYPPFLTAKNDLEDLKTFLHWQQTSELHTRPHVQQFGSIPQLLYLTASADLLQISKGMREHSSKLRQEAADFWTSVLHRFEALRRTKTEAESAPVLSSFMSSGHVIGNGGSGGNGHEEHSQLRAFLDCSAEEHGAWNSFRHAFQSNAAAGFSINWELQAMAQSLWNSVQGSPQNFAAASALFHQVLIGDAAVELGIRSGHCHYGLVAALFILARHDSHGNAFHYSAMALQMLGGSAALDFLEDSAWPFSSLDLTLAILHQSTSPGDEGTIGTCPLFSCANFGRVRSIIEDRIPWSSLSHRIQHNLPVGYEVPNRKWKVAVVGVHPSLSADIAFAVNAALRGRTEHQYFGLSCPAHHSAVHHCSFRCEVLGQCSNDAIFDVILGQMLNFADFTQKSFDQQVLTQELQAIVSSDAFLSGAELQICTGPYYLCHMLQQVLDAPMLIYMGLTMTYMAPSYAVKEMLESARSIASDFTWMGSQGEVSVKPHAIHARICPHMPATRLQRISSYA
;
A
#
# COMPACT_ATOMS: atom_id res chain seq x y z
N MET A 1 -49.72 11.45 -28.96
CA MET A 1 -50.20 10.10 -28.60
C MET A 1 -49.53 9.08 -29.51
N ARG A 2 -48.93 8.04 -28.91
CA ARG A 2 -48.18 6.88 -29.49
C ARG A 2 -46.76 7.13 -30.04
N PRO A 3 -45.76 7.22 -29.14
CA PRO A 3 -44.46 6.55 -29.34
C PRO A 3 -44.15 5.43 -28.31
N ASN A 4 -44.95 5.28 -27.23
CA ASN A 4 -44.57 4.43 -26.10
C ASN A 4 -44.81 2.91 -26.24
N ILE A 5 -45.39 2.41 -27.34
CA ILE A 5 -45.71 0.97 -27.45
C ILE A 5 -44.45 0.14 -27.80
N LEU A 6 -43.53 0.68 -28.59
CA LEU A 6 -42.28 -0.02 -28.96
C LEU A 6 -41.29 -0.10 -27.79
N GLY A 7 -41.18 0.96 -26.98
CA GLY A 7 -40.35 0.94 -25.76
C GLY A 7 -40.89 -0.02 -24.70
N ILE A 8 -42.21 -0.07 -24.50
CA ILE A 8 -42.83 -1.02 -23.57
C ILE A 8 -42.66 -2.46 -24.04
N LEU A 9 -42.79 -2.75 -25.35
CA LEU A 9 -42.55 -4.09 -25.89
C LEU A 9 -41.08 -4.51 -25.78
N ALA A 10 -40.12 -3.60 -25.95
CA ALA A 10 -38.70 -3.88 -25.72
C ALA A 10 -38.39 -4.14 -24.23
N ILE A 11 -38.97 -3.36 -23.32
CA ILE A 11 -38.81 -3.56 -21.87
C ILE A 11 -39.46 -4.87 -21.43
N VAL A 12 -40.66 -5.19 -21.93
CA VAL A 12 -41.36 -6.46 -21.64
C VAL A 12 -40.58 -7.65 -22.23
N ALA A 13 -40.04 -7.54 -23.45
CA ALA A 13 -39.20 -8.60 -24.01
C ALA A 13 -37.89 -8.79 -23.24
N VAL A 14 -37.25 -7.70 -22.76
CA VAL A 14 -36.03 -7.77 -21.93
C VAL A 14 -36.32 -8.31 -20.53
N THR A 15 -37.45 -7.98 -19.91
CA THR A 15 -37.83 -8.51 -18.58
C THR A 15 -38.33 -9.95 -18.64
N GLU A 16 -39.06 -10.33 -19.69
CA GLU A 16 -39.48 -11.72 -19.89
C GLU A 16 -38.30 -12.60 -20.33
N ALA A 17 -37.35 -12.08 -21.12
CA ALA A 17 -36.09 -12.76 -21.43
C ALA A 17 -35.17 -12.83 -20.21
N ALA A 18 -34.96 -11.76 -19.44
CA ALA A 18 -34.08 -11.80 -18.27
C ALA A 18 -34.61 -12.70 -17.13
N SER A 19 -35.93 -12.90 -17.04
CA SER A 19 -36.55 -13.80 -16.04
C SER A 19 -36.71 -15.26 -16.51
N LYS A 20 -36.70 -15.55 -17.81
CA LYS A 20 -36.82 -16.92 -18.38
C LYS A 20 -35.58 -17.45 -19.09
N HIS A 21 -34.66 -16.58 -19.49
CA HIS A 21 -33.41 -16.90 -20.16
C HIS A 21 -32.31 -16.18 -19.40
N GLY A 22 -31.68 -16.90 -18.46
CA GLY A 22 -30.61 -16.37 -17.62
C GLY A 22 -29.58 -15.57 -18.42
N PHE A 23 -29.04 -14.53 -17.80
CA PHE A 23 -27.92 -13.78 -18.38
C PHE A 23 -26.86 -14.77 -18.84
N LYS A 24 -26.45 -14.68 -20.11
CA LYS A 24 -25.32 -15.45 -20.60
C LYS A 24 -24.09 -14.99 -19.84
N VAL A 25 -23.59 -15.86 -18.99
CA VAL A 25 -22.34 -15.65 -18.29
C VAL A 25 -21.19 -15.95 -19.26
N PRO A 26 -20.10 -15.16 -19.27
CA PRO A 26 -18.92 -15.48 -20.03
C PRO A 26 -18.49 -16.94 -19.82
N PRO A 27 -18.30 -17.71 -20.91
CA PRO A 27 -18.06 -19.14 -20.80
C PRO A 27 -16.86 -19.50 -19.92
N PHE A 28 -15.88 -18.60 -19.78
CA PHE A 28 -14.72 -18.78 -18.91
C PHE A 28 -15.02 -18.68 -17.41
N LEU A 29 -16.06 -17.94 -17.00
CA LEU A 29 -16.48 -17.88 -15.58
C LEU A 29 -17.18 -19.19 -15.18
N ASN A 30 -17.94 -19.76 -16.11
CA ASN A 30 -18.81 -20.91 -15.88
C ASN A 30 -18.22 -22.25 -16.35
N CYS A 31 -17.14 -22.19 -17.11
CA CYS A 31 -16.46 -23.34 -17.72
C CYS A 31 -17.38 -24.11 -18.66
N GLU A 32 -18.08 -23.35 -19.49
CA GLU A 32 -18.97 -23.85 -20.53
C GLU A 32 -18.35 -23.70 -21.91
N GLY A 33 -18.75 -24.55 -22.84
CA GLY A 33 -18.32 -24.49 -24.24
C GLY A 33 -17.36 -25.62 -24.62
N PRO A 34 -17.07 -25.77 -25.93
CA PRO A 34 -16.37 -26.92 -26.47
C PRO A 34 -14.91 -27.03 -26.01
N THR A 35 -14.34 -25.96 -25.46
CA THR A 35 -12.98 -25.90 -24.94
C THR A 35 -12.85 -26.39 -23.50
N PHE A 36 -13.95 -26.58 -22.76
CA PHE A 36 -13.94 -27.06 -21.37
C PHE A 36 -14.31 -28.54 -21.30
N HIS A 37 -13.73 -29.25 -20.33
CA HIS A 37 -14.05 -30.66 -20.11
C HIS A 37 -15.50 -30.79 -19.61
N PRO A 38 -16.33 -31.68 -20.17
CA PRO A 38 -17.75 -31.80 -19.78
C PRO A 38 -18.01 -32.10 -18.30
N ILE A 39 -16.99 -32.62 -17.59
CA ILE A 39 -17.05 -32.88 -16.15
C ILE A 39 -17.34 -31.63 -15.33
N TRP A 40 -16.93 -30.44 -15.78
CA TRP A 40 -17.16 -29.19 -15.05
C TRP A 40 -18.64 -28.85 -14.96
N SER A 41 -19.41 -29.07 -16.03
CA SER A 41 -20.86 -28.86 -16.02
C SER A 41 -21.55 -29.82 -15.04
N VAL A 42 -21.19 -31.11 -15.06
CA VAL A 42 -21.74 -32.12 -14.13
C VAL A 42 -21.39 -31.80 -12.67
N PHE A 43 -20.14 -31.40 -12.43
CA PHE A 43 -19.66 -31.00 -11.12
C PHE A 43 -20.38 -29.75 -10.61
N ARG A 44 -20.55 -28.74 -11.47
CA ARG A 44 -21.25 -27.49 -11.14
C ARG A 44 -22.71 -27.73 -10.78
N GLU A 45 -23.45 -28.50 -11.57
CA GLU A 45 -24.85 -28.85 -11.27
C GLU A 45 -24.97 -29.54 -9.91
N SER A 46 -24.06 -30.48 -9.61
CA SER A 46 -24.01 -31.19 -8.34
C SER A 46 -23.64 -30.25 -7.18
N ALA A 47 -22.71 -29.32 -7.39
CA ALA A 47 -22.34 -28.29 -6.41
C ALA A 47 -23.51 -27.33 -6.14
N ILE A 48 -24.23 -26.87 -7.17
CA ILE A 48 -25.41 -26.00 -7.04
C ILE A 48 -26.49 -26.70 -6.22
N ALA A 49 -26.81 -27.96 -6.54
CA ALA A 49 -27.79 -28.74 -5.80
C ALA A 49 -27.39 -28.92 -4.33
N ASN A 50 -26.10 -29.15 -4.07
CA ASN A 50 -25.56 -29.26 -2.71
C ASN A 50 -25.64 -27.95 -1.93
N ALA A 51 -25.27 -26.83 -2.55
CA ALA A 51 -25.35 -25.50 -1.95
C ALA A 51 -26.80 -25.10 -1.62
N GLN A 52 -27.74 -25.37 -2.52
CA GLN A 52 -29.18 -25.15 -2.30
C GLN A 52 -29.73 -25.97 -1.12
N ALA A 53 -29.13 -27.13 -0.85
CA ALA A 53 -29.47 -27.96 0.31
C ALA A 53 -28.74 -27.53 1.61
N GLY A 54 -27.98 -26.43 1.59
CA GLY A 54 -27.22 -25.93 2.75
C GLY A 54 -25.84 -26.59 2.92
N TYR A 55 -25.22 -27.05 1.83
CA TYR A 55 -23.95 -27.77 1.83
C TYR A 55 -23.90 -29.00 2.77
N PRO A 56 -24.89 -29.92 2.71
CA PRO A 56 -24.85 -31.15 3.50
C PRO A 56 -23.69 -32.01 3.00
N ARG A 57 -23.12 -32.84 3.88
CA ARG A 57 -22.03 -33.74 3.48
C ARG A 57 -22.52 -34.70 2.39
N ASN A 58 -21.93 -34.59 1.21
CA ASN A 58 -22.14 -35.45 0.06
C ASN A 58 -20.81 -36.10 -0.38
N GLU A 59 -20.63 -37.38 -0.06
CA GLU A 59 -19.37 -38.10 -0.35
C GLU A 59 -19.11 -38.22 -1.86
N SER A 60 -20.15 -38.42 -2.68
CA SER A 60 -19.99 -38.49 -4.14
C SER A 60 -19.52 -37.14 -4.72
N LEU A 61 -20.04 -36.03 -4.21
CA LEU A 61 -19.59 -34.69 -4.62
C LEU A 61 -18.14 -34.42 -4.19
N ARG A 62 -17.76 -34.87 -2.99
CA ARG A 62 -16.38 -34.81 -2.52
C ARG A 62 -15.44 -35.65 -3.38
N GLU A 63 -15.82 -36.88 -3.72
CA GLU A 63 -15.03 -37.76 -4.61
C GLU A 63 -14.83 -37.11 -5.98
N MET A 64 -15.87 -36.48 -6.55
CA MET A 64 -15.73 -35.70 -7.79
C MET A 64 -14.76 -34.53 -7.64
N ALA A 65 -14.81 -33.80 -6.51
CA ALA A 65 -13.88 -32.70 -6.25
C ALA A 65 -12.43 -33.19 -6.14
N VAL A 66 -12.18 -34.31 -5.45
CA VAL A 66 -10.84 -34.90 -5.32
C VAL A 66 -10.31 -35.39 -6.66
N ASP A 67 -11.15 -36.01 -7.49
CA ASP A 67 -10.79 -36.45 -8.84
C ASP A 67 -10.40 -35.26 -9.72
N LEU A 68 -11.17 -34.17 -9.65
CA LEU A 68 -10.83 -32.91 -10.31
C LEU A 68 -9.51 -32.31 -9.81
N ILE A 69 -9.31 -32.25 -8.48
CA ILE A 69 -8.10 -31.68 -7.89
C ILE A 69 -6.86 -32.45 -8.35
N THR A 70 -6.90 -33.78 -8.22
CA THR A 70 -5.78 -34.66 -8.60
C THR A 70 -5.52 -34.69 -10.11
N THR A 71 -6.57 -34.58 -10.94
CA THR A 71 -6.43 -34.55 -12.40
C THR A 71 -5.71 -33.28 -12.89
N PHE A 72 -5.95 -32.13 -12.26
CA PHE A 72 -5.45 -30.84 -12.75
C PHE A 72 -4.20 -30.32 -12.02
N GLU A 73 -3.85 -30.85 -10.83
CA GLU A 73 -2.73 -30.39 -9.97
C GLU A 73 -1.39 -30.11 -10.70
N PRO A 74 -0.83 -31.00 -11.56
CA PRO A 74 0.49 -30.78 -12.16
C PRO A 74 0.49 -29.72 -13.27
N SER A 75 -0.61 -29.62 -14.02
CA SER A 75 -0.80 -28.63 -15.09
C SER A 75 -1.14 -27.23 -14.55
N MET A 76 -1.69 -27.17 -13.34
CA MET A 76 -2.24 -25.96 -12.74
C MET A 76 -1.23 -25.03 -12.09
N LEU A 77 -0.19 -25.55 -11.44
CA LEU A 77 0.86 -24.69 -10.87
C LEU A 77 1.56 -23.87 -11.96
N LEU A 78 1.64 -24.42 -13.18
CA LEU A 78 2.15 -23.75 -14.36
C LEU A 78 1.06 -22.93 -15.06
N GLY A 79 -0.14 -23.51 -15.25
CA GLY A 79 -1.24 -22.91 -16.02
C GLY A 79 -1.97 -21.77 -15.32
N ALA A 80 -2.26 -21.85 -14.02
CA ALA A 80 -2.94 -20.78 -13.29
C ALA A 80 -2.06 -19.53 -13.15
N ARG A 81 -0.75 -19.72 -12.94
CA ARG A 81 0.23 -18.63 -13.00
C ARG A 81 0.31 -18.03 -14.40
N ALA A 82 0.42 -18.86 -15.44
CA ALA A 82 0.43 -18.40 -16.82
C ALA A 82 -0.87 -17.68 -17.22
N TRP A 83 -2.03 -18.13 -16.73
CA TRP A 83 -3.33 -17.55 -16.99
C TRP A 83 -3.54 -16.20 -16.27
N VAL A 84 -3.17 -16.10 -14.99
CA VAL A 84 -3.15 -14.81 -14.26
C VAL A 84 -2.19 -13.84 -14.95
N VAL A 85 -1.04 -14.33 -15.44
CA VAL A 85 -0.08 -13.53 -16.22
C VAL A 85 -0.63 -13.13 -17.60
N GLN A 86 -1.36 -14.01 -18.30
CA GLN A 86 -2.00 -13.72 -19.58
C GLN A 86 -3.13 -12.71 -19.43
N LEU A 87 -3.98 -12.84 -18.40
CA LEU A 87 -4.98 -11.83 -18.06
C LEU A 87 -4.33 -10.49 -17.70
N ARG A 88 -3.25 -10.50 -16.90
CA ARG A 88 -2.44 -9.29 -16.61
C ARG A 88 -1.92 -8.65 -17.88
N SER A 89 -1.41 -9.45 -18.82
CA SER A 89 -0.85 -8.97 -20.10
C SER A 89 -1.94 -8.43 -21.03
N ALA A 90 -3.13 -9.04 -21.04
CA ALA A 90 -4.27 -8.57 -21.82
C ALA A 90 -4.89 -7.27 -21.26
N ALA A 91 -5.00 -7.15 -19.94
CA ALA A 91 -5.62 -5.99 -19.26
C ALA A 91 -4.69 -4.77 -19.15
N THR A 92 -3.38 -4.96 -19.02
CA THR A 92 -2.41 -3.83 -18.95
C THR A 92 -2.18 -3.13 -20.29
N GLY A 93 -2.66 -3.71 -21.38
CA GLY A 93 -2.92 -2.99 -22.62
C GLY A 93 -1.67 -2.48 -23.37
N ASP A 94 -1.26 -3.29 -24.34
CA ASP A 94 -0.86 -2.83 -25.69
C ASP A 94 -1.97 -2.01 -26.41
N ILE A 95 -3.06 -1.65 -25.72
CA ILE A 95 -4.24 -0.93 -26.21
C ILE A 95 -3.92 0.53 -26.53
N TYR A 96 -2.91 1.13 -25.89
CA TYR A 96 -2.45 2.48 -26.28
C TYR A 96 -1.79 2.47 -27.67
N HIS A 97 -1.17 1.36 -28.08
CA HIS A 97 -0.68 1.16 -29.45
C HIS A 97 -1.81 0.87 -30.43
N LEU A 98 -2.80 0.04 -30.07
CA LEU A 98 -3.95 -0.27 -30.94
C LEU A 98 -4.82 0.95 -31.29
N ARG A 99 -5.06 1.90 -30.36
CA ARG A 99 -5.80 3.16 -30.67
C ARG A 99 -4.98 4.17 -31.47
N ARG A 100 -3.65 4.13 -31.40
CA ARG A 100 -2.77 5.04 -32.16
C ARG A 100 -2.42 4.49 -33.55
N GLN A 101 -2.32 3.17 -33.69
CA GLN A 101 -2.08 2.49 -34.97
C GLN A 101 -3.31 2.49 -35.88
N THR A 102 -4.53 2.49 -35.33
CA THR A 102 -5.76 2.66 -36.14
C THR A 102 -5.93 4.07 -36.72
N GLN A 103 -5.11 5.06 -36.35
CA GLN A 103 -5.14 6.42 -36.91
C GLN A 103 -4.05 6.70 -37.96
N LEU A 104 -3.09 5.80 -38.18
CA LEU A 104 -2.02 5.96 -39.17
C LEU A 104 -2.17 4.89 -40.26
N GLY A 105 -3.00 5.20 -41.26
CA GLY A 105 -3.22 4.33 -42.40
C GLY A 105 -2.00 4.24 -43.31
N THR A 106 -1.36 3.07 -43.35
CA THR A 106 -0.52 2.62 -44.48
C THR A 106 -0.80 1.16 -44.79
N ALA A 107 -0.74 0.82 -46.08
CA ALA A 107 -1.37 -0.35 -46.69
C ALA A 107 -0.58 -1.68 -46.59
N ASP A 108 0.24 -1.89 -45.56
CA ASP A 108 1.08 -3.10 -45.43
C ASP A 108 0.77 -4.00 -44.20
N ASP A 109 -0.35 -3.80 -43.50
CA ASP A 109 -0.68 -4.55 -42.28
C ASP A 109 -1.79 -5.62 -42.46
N VAL A 110 -1.42 -6.82 -42.90
CA VAL A 110 -2.30 -8.02 -42.93
C VAL A 110 -1.82 -9.15 -41.97
N ALA A 111 -0.77 -8.95 -41.19
CA ALA A 111 -0.14 -10.06 -40.45
C ALA A 111 -0.74 -10.40 -39.06
N PHE A 112 -1.61 -9.57 -38.46
CA PHE A 112 -2.10 -9.84 -37.09
C PHE A 112 -3.62 -10.01 -36.93
N THR A 113 -4.41 -9.70 -37.97
CA THR A 113 -5.86 -9.99 -37.98
C THR A 113 -6.18 -11.46 -38.35
N LEU A 114 -5.18 -12.25 -38.77
CA LEU A 114 -5.36 -13.65 -39.18
C LEU A 114 -5.17 -14.68 -38.05
N ALA A 115 -4.75 -14.28 -36.85
CA ALA A 115 -4.53 -15.20 -35.72
C ALA A 115 -5.82 -15.56 -34.95
N SER A 116 -6.90 -14.79 -35.07
CA SER A 116 -8.17 -15.01 -34.36
C SER A 116 -9.31 -15.57 -35.23
N THR A 117 -9.05 -15.89 -36.51
CA THR A 117 -10.05 -16.49 -37.42
C THR A 117 -9.66 -17.82 -38.08
N ASN A 118 -8.56 -18.48 -37.69
CA ASN A 118 -8.19 -19.79 -38.25
C ASN A 118 -8.85 -20.98 -37.53
N ILE A 119 -10.18 -20.96 -37.45
CA ILE A 119 -11.01 -22.15 -37.23
C ILE A 119 -11.80 -22.38 -38.52
N GLY A 120 -11.20 -23.09 -39.47
CA GLY A 120 -11.90 -23.58 -40.66
C GLY A 120 -11.15 -23.37 -41.98
N LEU A 121 -10.02 -24.07 -42.18
CA LEU A 121 -9.54 -24.54 -43.49
C LEU A 121 -8.26 -25.39 -43.29
N GLN A 122 -8.45 -26.66 -42.98
CA GLN A 122 -7.41 -27.69 -43.19
C GLN A 122 -8.03 -28.89 -43.93
N GLU A 123 -8.37 -28.65 -45.20
CA GLU A 123 -8.35 -29.71 -46.21
C GLU A 123 -7.41 -29.25 -47.32
N ASN A 124 -6.43 -30.10 -47.64
CA ASN A 124 -5.38 -29.95 -48.65
C ASN A 124 -4.09 -29.23 -48.22
N LEU A 125 -3.18 -29.97 -47.60
CA LEU A 125 -1.82 -30.23 -48.09
C LEU A 125 -1.15 -31.29 -47.18
N GLY A 126 -0.34 -32.15 -47.80
CA GLY A 126 -0.05 -33.50 -47.31
C GLY A 126 0.98 -33.62 -46.18
N ARG A 127 0.78 -34.67 -45.37
CA ARG A 127 1.76 -35.60 -44.78
C ARG A 127 3.21 -35.09 -44.65
N GLN A 128 3.64 -34.78 -43.42
CA GLN A 128 4.60 -35.58 -42.64
C GLN A 128 4.93 -34.96 -41.26
N THR A 129 4.56 -35.70 -40.21
CA THR A 129 5.25 -35.90 -38.91
C THR A 129 5.79 -34.69 -38.12
N SER A 130 5.09 -34.33 -37.04
CA SER A 130 5.66 -34.21 -35.69
C SER A 130 4.55 -33.97 -34.66
N THR A 131 4.31 -34.97 -33.83
CA THR A 131 3.35 -35.01 -32.72
C THR A 131 3.91 -34.27 -31.51
N GLN A 132 3.65 -32.97 -31.41
CA GLN A 132 3.60 -32.22 -30.15
C GLN A 132 2.64 -31.07 -30.39
N ALA A 133 1.34 -31.38 -30.35
CA ALA A 133 0.35 -30.35 -30.09
C ALA A 133 0.68 -29.83 -28.68
N GLU A 134 1.13 -28.59 -28.62
CA GLU A 134 1.16 -27.81 -27.39
C GLU A 134 -0.18 -28.04 -26.69
N THR A 135 -0.14 -28.56 -25.47
CA THR A 135 -1.29 -28.74 -24.62
C THR A 135 -1.77 -27.35 -24.21
N ASP A 136 -2.51 -26.71 -25.11
CA ASP A 136 -3.43 -25.65 -24.78
C ASP A 136 -4.21 -26.16 -23.55
N PRO A 137 -4.35 -25.41 -22.45
CA PRO A 137 -5.09 -25.82 -21.25
C PRO A 137 -6.60 -25.99 -21.50
N ALA A 138 -6.99 -26.43 -22.69
CA ALA A 138 -8.30 -26.88 -23.11
C ALA A 138 -8.82 -27.89 -22.09
N GLY A 139 -9.65 -27.40 -21.18
CA GLY A 139 -10.26 -28.19 -20.13
C GLY A 139 -10.12 -27.62 -18.73
N PHE A 140 -9.21 -26.69 -18.44
CA PHE A 140 -9.07 -26.14 -17.08
C PHE A 140 -10.15 -25.10 -16.77
N CYS A 141 -10.72 -25.17 -15.56
CA CYS A 141 -11.75 -24.29 -15.07
C CYS A 141 -11.33 -23.64 -13.75
N LEU A 142 -11.00 -22.34 -13.76
CA LEU A 142 -10.51 -21.67 -12.53
C LEU A 142 -11.54 -21.74 -11.40
N TYR A 143 -12.74 -21.20 -11.61
CA TYR A 143 -13.75 -21.12 -10.56
C TYR A 143 -14.31 -22.47 -10.16
N GLY A 144 -14.39 -23.42 -11.10
CA GLY A 144 -14.74 -24.80 -10.79
C GLY A 144 -13.67 -25.51 -9.97
N TYR A 145 -12.39 -25.22 -10.20
CA TYR A 145 -11.32 -25.75 -9.37
C TYR A 145 -11.33 -25.14 -7.97
N VAL A 146 -11.53 -23.82 -7.87
CA VAL A 146 -11.74 -23.14 -6.59
C VAL A 146 -12.94 -23.74 -5.83
N GLN A 147 -14.04 -24.02 -6.53
CA GLN A 147 -15.19 -24.74 -5.97
C GLN A 147 -14.84 -26.17 -5.51
N ALA A 148 -14.01 -26.88 -6.27
CA ALA A 148 -13.55 -28.23 -5.91
C ALA A 148 -12.72 -28.22 -4.62
N LEU A 149 -11.75 -27.30 -4.50
CA LEU A 149 -10.95 -27.11 -3.28
C LEU A 149 -11.85 -26.82 -2.07
N PHE A 150 -12.83 -25.93 -2.25
CA PHE A 150 -13.79 -25.60 -1.20
C PHE A 150 -14.66 -26.81 -0.80
N ILE A 151 -15.17 -27.57 -1.78
CA ILE A 151 -15.97 -28.77 -1.52
C ILE A 151 -15.16 -29.82 -0.79
N GLU A 152 -13.92 -30.11 -1.23
CA GLU A 152 -13.04 -31.07 -0.58
C GLU A 152 -12.81 -30.68 0.89
N PHE A 153 -12.44 -29.42 1.15
CA PHE A 153 -12.28 -28.89 2.49
C PHE A 153 -13.56 -29.08 3.32
N ARG A 154 -14.69 -28.58 2.81
CA ARG A 154 -15.97 -28.52 3.51
C ARG A 154 -16.52 -29.91 3.86
N HIS A 155 -16.26 -30.90 3.00
CA HIS A 155 -16.77 -32.27 3.15
C HIS A 155 -15.83 -33.19 3.90
N THR A 156 -14.55 -32.83 4.01
CA THR A 156 -13.56 -33.57 4.80
C THR A 156 -13.64 -33.19 6.28
N ILE A 157 -14.02 -31.95 6.59
CA ILE A 157 -14.20 -31.48 7.96
C ILE A 157 -15.57 -31.94 8.49
N PRO A 158 -15.62 -32.86 9.47
CA PRO A 158 -16.88 -33.37 9.99
C PRO A 158 -17.64 -32.29 10.77
N LEU A 159 -18.93 -32.15 10.50
CA LEU A 159 -19.81 -31.21 11.19
C LEU A 159 -19.88 -31.52 12.69
N GLN A 160 -19.76 -30.50 13.53
CA GLN A 160 -20.09 -30.58 14.95
C GLN A 160 -21.61 -30.76 15.08
N GLU A 161 -22.05 -31.71 15.90
CA GLU A 161 -23.44 -31.72 16.35
C GLU A 161 -23.63 -30.50 17.24
N GLU A 162 -24.68 -29.70 16.99
CA GLU A 162 -24.96 -28.48 17.75
C GLU A 162 -24.89 -28.74 19.26
N GLY A 163 -23.93 -28.12 19.95
CA GLY A 163 -23.83 -28.12 21.42
C GLY A 163 -22.77 -29.02 22.06
N SER A 164 -21.93 -29.75 21.32
CA SER A 164 -20.82 -30.52 21.92
C SER A 164 -19.47 -29.82 21.72
N GLU A 165 -18.86 -29.27 22.78
CA GLU A 165 -17.47 -28.80 22.74
C GLU A 165 -16.52 -29.95 22.32
N LEU A 166 -15.64 -29.69 21.35
CA LEU A 166 -14.65 -30.66 20.91
C LEU A 166 -13.50 -30.74 21.92
N PRO A 167 -13.09 -31.94 22.38
CA PRO A 167 -11.85 -32.07 23.14
C PRO A 167 -10.65 -31.53 22.34
N SER A 168 -9.66 -30.95 23.01
CA SER A 168 -8.44 -30.44 22.36
C SER A 168 -7.66 -31.49 21.54
N ASN A 169 -7.89 -32.77 21.81
CA ASN A 169 -7.28 -33.91 21.10
C ASN A 169 -8.20 -34.53 20.04
N ASP A 170 -9.28 -33.84 19.66
CA ASP A 170 -10.22 -34.36 18.68
C ASP A 170 -9.55 -34.46 17.29
N PRO A 171 -9.51 -35.65 16.64
CA PRO A 171 -8.89 -35.83 15.32
C PRO A 171 -9.50 -34.93 14.24
N ARG A 172 -10.69 -34.36 14.48
CA ARG A 172 -11.33 -33.37 13.62
C ARG A 172 -10.53 -32.06 13.54
N LEU A 173 -9.89 -31.64 14.63
CA LEU A 173 -9.03 -30.45 14.65
C LEU A 173 -7.77 -30.64 13.78
N ALA A 174 -7.17 -31.84 13.83
CA ALA A 174 -6.04 -32.19 12.97
C ALA A 174 -6.43 -32.19 11.49
N ALA A 175 -7.57 -32.79 11.14
CA ALA A 175 -8.09 -32.78 9.77
C ALA A 175 -8.36 -31.36 9.23
N CYS A 176 -8.82 -30.45 10.09
CA CYS A 176 -9.01 -29.04 9.72
C CYS A 176 -7.66 -28.36 9.40
N HIS A 177 -6.64 -28.56 10.23
CA HIS A 177 -5.30 -28.03 9.98
C HIS A 177 -4.67 -28.61 8.70
N ASP A 178 -4.81 -29.92 8.48
CA ASP A 178 -4.25 -30.61 7.31
C ASP A 178 -4.89 -30.17 5.99
N ARG A 179 -6.17 -29.74 6.03
CA ARG A 179 -6.94 -29.37 4.83
C ARG A 179 -7.04 -27.87 4.58
N ARG A 180 -6.66 -27.03 5.54
CA ARG A 180 -6.57 -25.58 5.36
C ARG A 180 -5.78 -25.13 4.12
N PRO A 181 -4.65 -25.76 3.74
CA PRO A 181 -3.92 -25.39 2.53
C PRO A 181 -4.77 -25.38 1.25
N LEU A 182 -5.87 -26.15 1.20
CA LEU A 182 -6.82 -26.11 0.08
C LEU A 182 -7.51 -24.75 -0.05
N LEU A 183 -7.89 -24.13 1.08
CA LEU A 183 -8.48 -22.79 1.09
C LEU A 183 -7.44 -21.72 0.78
N ASP A 184 -6.22 -21.87 1.29
CA ASP A 184 -5.11 -20.94 0.96
C ASP A 184 -4.81 -20.98 -0.55
N VAL A 185 -4.81 -22.17 -1.17
CA VAL A 185 -4.66 -22.32 -2.62
C VAL A 185 -5.85 -21.71 -3.37
N ALA A 186 -7.07 -21.94 -2.90
CA ALA A 186 -8.26 -21.34 -3.49
C ALA A 186 -8.20 -19.80 -3.48
N GLU A 187 -7.77 -19.21 -2.36
CA GLU A 187 -7.57 -17.75 -2.23
C GLU A 187 -6.45 -17.27 -3.16
N GLN A 188 -5.31 -17.96 -3.22
CA GLN A 188 -4.21 -17.63 -4.14
C GLN A 188 -4.66 -17.63 -5.60
N LEU A 189 -5.50 -18.59 -5.99
CA LEU A 189 -6.08 -18.68 -7.33
C LEU A 189 -7.02 -17.52 -7.68
N LEU A 190 -7.64 -16.89 -6.67
CA LEU A 190 -8.47 -15.70 -6.84
C LEU A 190 -7.66 -14.38 -6.82
N GLY A 191 -6.34 -14.46 -6.80
CA GLY A 191 -5.44 -13.30 -6.72
C GLY A 191 -4.78 -13.12 -5.36
N GLY A 192 -4.86 -14.12 -4.48
CA GLY A 192 -4.24 -14.10 -3.15
C GLY A 192 -4.89 -13.07 -2.24
N GLU A 193 -4.07 -12.45 -1.38
CA GLU A 193 -4.57 -11.51 -0.39
C GLU A 193 -5.31 -10.32 -0.98
N THR A 194 -5.04 -9.97 -2.24
CA THR A 194 -5.65 -8.83 -2.93
C THR A 194 -6.90 -9.20 -3.73
N CYS A 195 -7.20 -10.49 -3.95
CA CYS A 195 -8.40 -10.94 -4.66
C CYS A 195 -8.65 -10.24 -6.02
N GLU A 196 -7.58 -9.88 -6.75
CA GLU A 196 -7.69 -9.00 -7.93
C GLU A 196 -8.50 -9.60 -9.09
N THR A 197 -8.60 -10.92 -9.16
CA THR A 197 -9.26 -11.67 -10.25
C THR A 197 -10.56 -12.34 -9.80
N ASP A 198 -11.10 -11.89 -8.67
CA ASP A 198 -12.30 -12.48 -8.10
C ASP A 198 -13.60 -11.96 -8.74
N PHE A 199 -14.25 -12.83 -9.52
CA PHE A 199 -15.56 -12.61 -10.12
C PHE A 199 -16.54 -13.75 -9.81
N LEU A 200 -16.34 -14.49 -8.71
CA LEU A 200 -17.17 -15.66 -8.38
C LEU A 200 -18.67 -15.35 -8.33
N GLU A 201 -19.07 -14.20 -7.79
CA GLU A 201 -20.47 -13.76 -7.68
C GLU A 201 -21.07 -13.37 -9.03
N SER A 202 -20.23 -13.17 -10.05
CA SER A 202 -20.68 -12.99 -11.43
C SER A 202 -20.74 -14.32 -12.20
N SER A 203 -20.36 -15.43 -11.58
CA SER A 203 -20.49 -16.78 -12.14
C SER A 203 -21.76 -17.49 -11.64
N GLU A 204 -22.08 -18.64 -12.24
CA GLU A 204 -23.13 -19.55 -11.75
C GLU A 204 -22.62 -20.57 -10.72
N TRP A 205 -21.33 -20.50 -10.33
CA TRP A 205 -20.82 -21.33 -9.25
C TRP A 205 -21.48 -20.92 -7.92
N PRO A 206 -21.88 -21.89 -7.08
CA PRO A 206 -22.59 -21.59 -5.84
C PRO A 206 -21.69 -21.03 -4.73
N LEU A 207 -20.36 -21.23 -4.83
CA LEU A 207 -19.41 -20.63 -3.90
C LEU A 207 -19.31 -19.13 -4.15
N LYS A 208 -19.54 -18.34 -3.11
CA LYS A 208 -19.17 -16.93 -3.08
C LYS A 208 -17.78 -16.78 -2.48
N THR A 209 -17.03 -15.78 -2.90
CA THR A 209 -15.70 -15.52 -2.31
C THR A 209 -15.81 -15.15 -0.85
N PHE A 210 -16.92 -14.53 -0.49
CA PHE A 210 -17.25 -14.29 0.91
C PHE A 210 -17.33 -15.57 1.74
N ASP A 211 -17.92 -16.65 1.22
CA ASP A 211 -18.02 -17.94 1.92
C ASP A 211 -16.64 -18.61 2.07
N LEU A 212 -15.80 -18.46 1.04
CA LEU A 212 -14.40 -18.91 1.06
C LEU A 212 -13.62 -18.18 2.16
N HIS A 213 -13.74 -16.85 2.25
CA HIS A 213 -13.04 -16.06 3.27
C HIS A 213 -13.56 -16.32 4.68
N LEU A 214 -14.88 -16.43 4.87
CA LEU A 214 -15.43 -16.83 6.16
C LEU A 214 -14.86 -18.18 6.62
N SER A 215 -14.77 -19.15 5.69
CA SER A 215 -14.20 -20.47 5.97
C SER A 215 -12.70 -20.39 6.26
N LEU A 216 -11.95 -19.52 5.56
CA LEU A 216 -10.53 -19.33 5.80
C LEU A 216 -10.28 -18.68 7.18
N HIS A 217 -10.99 -17.61 7.50
CA HIS A 217 -10.80 -16.86 8.75
C HIS A 217 -11.34 -17.60 9.97
N SER A 218 -12.42 -18.39 9.83
CA SER A 218 -12.85 -19.27 10.92
C SER A 218 -11.76 -20.28 11.28
N THR A 219 -10.95 -20.74 10.31
CA THR A 219 -9.80 -21.62 10.60
C THR A 219 -8.59 -20.93 11.22
N LEU A 220 -8.44 -19.61 11.05
CA LEU A 220 -7.31 -18.84 11.57
C LEU A 220 -7.45 -18.56 13.07
N SER A 221 -8.67 -18.32 13.56
CA SER A 221 -8.95 -18.08 14.99
C SER A 221 -8.83 -19.34 15.86
N LEU A 222 -8.52 -20.50 15.28
CA LEU A 222 -8.47 -21.81 15.94
C LEU A 222 -7.25 -22.06 16.83
N HIS A 223 -6.28 -21.15 16.88
CA HIS A 223 -5.24 -21.23 17.92
C HIS A 223 -5.79 -20.92 19.33
N SER A 224 -7.04 -20.43 19.45
CA SER A 224 -7.71 -20.16 20.73
C SER A 224 -9.20 -20.54 20.82
N SER A 225 -9.85 -21.01 19.74
CA SER A 225 -11.29 -21.33 19.70
C SER A 225 -11.56 -22.72 19.11
N SER A 226 -12.57 -23.43 19.63
CA SER A 226 -12.94 -24.82 19.27
C SER A 226 -13.77 -24.98 17.99
N ASP A 227 -14.13 -23.90 17.28
CA ASP A 227 -15.29 -23.90 16.38
C ASP A 227 -14.90 -23.80 14.89
N CYS A 228 -14.43 -24.91 14.29
CA CYS A 228 -14.18 -25.01 12.84
C CYS A 228 -15.46 -25.07 11.98
N HIS A 229 -16.64 -25.02 12.61
CA HIS A 229 -17.89 -25.56 12.04
C HIS A 229 -19.03 -24.54 11.87
N VAL A 230 -18.84 -23.30 12.31
CA VAL A 230 -19.92 -22.30 12.26
C VAL A 230 -20.03 -21.75 10.84
N LEU A 231 -21.02 -22.24 10.10
CA LEU A 231 -21.55 -21.52 8.96
C LEU A 231 -22.26 -20.28 9.50
N PHE A 232 -21.61 -19.15 9.31
CA PHE A 232 -22.13 -17.85 9.69
C PHE A 232 -23.39 -17.53 8.87
N ASP A 233 -24.55 -17.39 9.53
CA ASP A 233 -25.74 -16.85 8.88
C ASP A 233 -25.49 -15.37 8.58
N MET A 234 -25.37 -15.04 7.30
CA MET A 234 -25.21 -13.66 6.84
C MET A 234 -26.31 -12.73 7.34
N ASN A 235 -27.52 -13.24 7.55
CA ASN A 235 -28.60 -12.44 8.10
C ASN A 235 -28.34 -12.03 9.54
N GLU A 236 -27.52 -12.78 10.29
CA GLU A 236 -27.09 -12.39 11.64
C GLU A 236 -26.14 -11.17 11.57
N PHE A 237 -25.24 -11.12 10.58
CA PHE A 237 -24.31 -10.00 10.36
C PHE A 237 -24.96 -8.78 9.74
N VAL A 238 -25.92 -9.00 8.85
CA VAL A 238 -26.64 -7.96 8.10
C VAL A 238 -27.91 -7.51 8.82
N SER A 239 -28.31 -8.18 9.91
CA SER A 239 -29.41 -7.71 10.75
C SER A 239 -29.12 -6.28 11.15
N ARG A 240 -29.88 -5.35 10.57
CA ARG A 240 -29.69 -3.92 10.79
C ARG A 240 -29.73 -3.73 12.31
N PRO A 241 -28.71 -3.10 12.93
CA PRO A 241 -28.81 -2.73 14.33
C PRO A 241 -30.16 -2.04 14.48
N HIS A 242 -31.00 -2.56 15.39
CA HIS A 242 -32.38 -2.12 15.55
C HIS A 242 -32.43 -0.58 15.44
N GLU A 243 -33.36 -0.06 14.63
CA GLU A 243 -33.64 1.39 14.42
C GLU A 243 -33.98 2.17 15.71
N GLY A 244 -33.68 1.60 16.89
CA GLY A 244 -33.76 2.24 18.18
C GLY A 244 -32.76 3.37 18.31
N SER A 245 -33.23 4.59 18.01
CA SER A 245 -32.87 5.84 18.69
C SER A 245 -31.39 6.10 19.01
N TRP A 246 -30.44 5.63 18.18
CA TRP A 246 -29.01 5.76 18.50
C TRP A 246 -28.57 7.20 18.68
N LEU A 247 -29.30 8.18 18.14
CA LEU A 247 -29.00 9.59 18.37
C LEU A 247 -30.29 10.38 18.62
N PRO A 248 -30.33 11.21 19.67
CA PRO A 248 -31.44 12.11 19.91
C PRO A 248 -31.58 13.06 18.71
N LYS A 249 -32.79 13.17 18.15
CA LYS A 249 -33.10 14.25 17.22
C LYS A 249 -32.85 15.58 17.95
N PRO A 250 -32.12 16.54 17.34
CA PRO A 250 -31.85 17.81 17.99
C PRO A 250 -33.18 18.54 18.29
N GLN A 251 -33.58 18.55 19.56
CA GLN A 251 -34.73 19.33 20.04
C GLN A 251 -34.24 20.70 20.49
N LEU A 252 -34.05 21.63 19.55
CA LEU A 252 -33.72 23.01 19.89
C LEU A 252 -35.02 23.84 19.91
N GLY A 253 -35.58 24.04 21.11
CA GLY A 253 -36.82 24.80 21.35
C GLY A 253 -36.69 26.33 21.25
N PHE A 254 -35.79 26.87 20.42
CA PHE A 254 -35.58 28.31 20.30
C PHE A 254 -36.51 28.93 19.26
N LYS A 255 -37.29 29.96 19.65
CA LYS A 255 -38.08 30.77 18.73
C LYS A 255 -37.28 31.99 18.26
N PRO A 256 -37.30 32.36 16.97
CA PRO A 256 -36.61 33.53 16.45
C PRO A 256 -37.13 34.82 17.12
N GLN A 257 -36.23 35.72 17.56
CA GLN A 257 -36.66 37.02 18.12
C GLN A 257 -36.32 38.24 17.27
N LYS A 258 -35.31 38.22 16.39
CA LYS A 258 -35.11 39.21 15.29
C LYS A 258 -34.26 38.60 14.15
N PRO A 259 -34.38 39.09 12.91
CA PRO A 259 -33.56 38.65 11.77
C PRO A 259 -32.11 39.19 11.80
N LEU A 260 -31.13 38.36 11.43
CA LEU A 260 -29.72 38.74 11.23
C LEU A 260 -29.54 39.45 9.87
N GLN A 261 -28.95 40.65 9.85
CA GLN A 261 -28.84 41.45 8.61
C GLN A 261 -27.63 41.10 7.72
N SER A 262 -26.46 40.85 8.29
CA SER A 262 -25.27 40.41 7.53
C SER A 262 -24.30 39.64 8.40
N LEU A 263 -23.64 38.63 7.83
CA LEU A 263 -22.63 37.83 8.54
C LEU A 263 -21.38 37.67 7.65
N GLN A 264 -20.21 37.97 8.22
CA GLN A 264 -18.92 37.65 7.61
C GLN A 264 -18.44 36.29 8.10
N ILE A 265 -18.24 35.34 7.17
CA ILE A 265 -17.76 33.99 7.46
C ILE A 265 -16.34 33.81 6.93
N ALA A 266 -15.48 33.25 7.77
CA ALA A 266 -14.23 32.64 7.34
C ALA A 266 -14.41 31.11 7.34
N ALA A 267 -14.33 30.49 6.16
CA ALA A 267 -14.58 29.07 5.94
C ALA A 267 -13.29 28.32 5.63
N PHE A 268 -12.95 27.35 6.46
CA PHE A 268 -11.72 26.60 6.42
C PHE A 268 -12.00 25.12 6.13
N GLY A 269 -11.15 24.50 5.33
CA GLY A 269 -11.07 23.05 5.29
C GLY A 269 -10.34 22.52 4.08
N LEU A 270 -9.90 21.27 4.17
CA LEU A 270 -9.06 20.65 3.15
C LEU A 270 -9.81 20.30 1.86
N HIS A 271 -11.08 19.88 1.98
CA HIS A 271 -11.90 19.44 0.83
C HIS A 271 -12.95 20.50 0.49
N VAL A 272 -13.03 20.91 -0.78
CA VAL A 272 -13.91 21.99 -1.23
C VAL A 272 -15.38 21.70 -0.88
N ALA A 273 -15.88 20.53 -1.25
CA ALA A 273 -17.25 20.13 -0.96
C ALA A 273 -17.57 20.05 0.56
N SER A 274 -16.60 19.67 1.41
CA SER A 274 -16.83 19.59 2.86
C SER A 274 -16.98 20.97 3.47
N THR A 275 -16.26 21.97 2.94
CA THR A 275 -16.36 23.37 3.39
C THR A 275 -17.59 24.07 2.81
N LEU A 276 -17.90 23.82 1.54
CA LEU A 276 -19.06 24.42 0.88
C LEU A 276 -20.39 23.99 1.49
N GLU A 277 -20.51 22.74 1.91
CA GLU A 277 -21.75 22.20 2.46
C GLU A 277 -22.31 22.99 3.65
N PRO A 278 -21.62 23.14 4.79
CA PRO A 278 -22.12 23.93 5.90
C PRO A 278 -22.28 25.41 5.56
N VAL A 279 -21.43 25.99 4.70
CA VAL A 279 -21.54 27.39 4.30
C VAL A 279 -22.82 27.64 3.50
N ALA A 280 -23.11 26.78 2.51
CA ALA A 280 -24.31 26.88 1.70
C ALA A 280 -25.58 26.64 2.55
N ALA A 281 -25.52 25.69 3.48
CA ALA A 281 -26.61 25.43 4.42
C ALA A 281 -26.87 26.62 5.37
N LEU A 282 -25.81 27.26 5.88
CA LEU A 282 -25.91 28.49 6.67
C LEU A 282 -26.45 29.67 5.86
N SER A 283 -26.06 29.78 4.58
CA SER A 283 -26.61 30.79 3.65
C SER A 283 -28.12 30.61 3.47
N GLU A 284 -28.57 29.37 3.25
CA GLU A 284 -29.99 29.04 3.11
C GLU A 284 -30.77 29.33 4.41
N ALA A 285 -30.23 28.92 5.55
CA ALA A 285 -30.80 29.20 6.87
C ALA A 285 -30.92 30.70 7.14
N LEU A 286 -29.91 31.49 6.77
CA LEU A 286 -29.93 32.95 6.89
C LEU A 286 -31.00 33.56 5.98
N ARG A 287 -31.06 33.16 4.70
CA ARG A 287 -32.07 33.65 3.72
C ARG A 287 -33.49 33.31 4.15
N THR A 288 -33.70 32.11 4.71
CA THR A 288 -35.01 31.68 5.23
C THR A 288 -35.42 32.51 6.44
N SER A 289 -34.47 32.82 7.32
CA SER A 289 -34.73 33.63 8.52
C SER A 289 -34.86 35.13 8.21
N ASN A 290 -34.16 35.61 7.18
CA ASN A 290 -34.14 36.98 6.71
C ASN A 290 -33.90 37.02 5.19
N PRO A 291 -34.91 37.33 4.37
CA PRO A 291 -34.76 37.44 2.92
C PRO A 291 -33.69 38.46 2.48
N ASP A 292 -33.43 39.49 3.30
CA ASP A 292 -32.40 40.51 3.04
C ASP A 292 -31.03 40.15 3.65
N GLY A 293 -30.91 39.00 4.30
CA GLY A 293 -29.68 38.55 4.95
C GLY A 293 -28.59 38.26 3.92
N ASN A 294 -27.47 38.96 4.01
CA ASN A 294 -26.32 38.72 3.14
C ASN A 294 -25.19 37.98 3.86
N LEU A 295 -24.61 36.98 3.19
CA LEU A 295 -23.46 36.21 3.65
C LEU A 295 -22.24 36.61 2.84
N GLN A 296 -21.22 37.15 3.49
CA GLN A 296 -19.91 37.35 2.87
C GLN A 296 -18.99 36.22 3.34
N VAL A 297 -18.44 35.44 2.41
CA VAL A 297 -17.62 34.28 2.74
C VAL A 297 -16.22 34.44 2.18
N SER A 298 -15.23 34.23 3.03
CA SER A 298 -13.83 34.07 2.65
C SER A 298 -13.43 32.62 2.86
N TYR A 299 -12.95 31.95 1.82
CA TYR A 299 -12.53 30.54 1.88
C TYR A 299 -11.02 30.42 2.04
N PHE A 300 -10.58 29.46 2.84
CA PHE A 300 -9.17 29.17 3.13
C PHE A 300 -8.92 27.66 3.21
N GLY A 301 -7.72 27.23 2.83
CA GLY A 301 -7.23 25.88 3.12
C GLY A 301 -7.57 24.81 2.10
N HIS A 302 -7.79 25.17 0.83
CA HIS A 302 -8.12 24.22 -0.25
C HIS A 302 -6.92 24.04 -1.21
N PRO A 303 -6.00 23.10 -0.93
CA PRO A 303 -4.80 22.94 -1.74
C PRO A 303 -5.06 22.38 -3.13
N CYS A 304 -4.38 23.01 -4.09
CA CYS A 304 -4.20 22.58 -5.46
C CYS A 304 -3.12 21.50 -5.55
N TYR A 305 -3.52 20.25 -5.68
CA TYR A 305 -2.57 19.13 -5.52
C TYR A 305 -1.76 18.72 -6.76
N GLY A 306 -1.74 19.52 -7.82
CA GLY A 306 -0.82 19.29 -8.94
C GLY A 306 0.57 19.86 -8.68
N ARG A 307 1.64 19.07 -8.88
CA ARG A 307 2.94 19.69 -9.19
C ARG A 307 2.77 20.57 -10.44
N PRO A 308 3.52 21.67 -10.62
CA PRO A 308 3.56 22.35 -11.91
C PRO A 308 3.87 21.34 -13.03
N GLY A 309 2.87 21.03 -13.86
CA GLY A 309 2.95 20.01 -14.93
C GLY A 309 2.21 18.69 -14.69
N ASP A 310 1.79 18.37 -13.46
CA ASP A 310 0.98 17.18 -13.18
C ASP A 310 -0.48 17.44 -13.53
N LYS A 311 -0.92 16.86 -14.65
CA LYS A 311 -2.28 17.02 -15.14
C LYS A 311 -3.30 16.23 -14.30
N SER A 312 -2.89 15.18 -13.59
CA SER A 312 -3.84 14.23 -12.97
C SER A 312 -4.74 14.86 -11.90
N LEU A 313 -4.25 15.91 -11.21
CA LEU A 313 -4.94 16.58 -10.11
C LEU A 313 -5.45 17.98 -10.46
N ARG A 314 -5.45 18.35 -11.76
CA ARG A 314 -5.94 19.66 -12.22
C ARG A 314 -7.41 19.88 -11.88
N HIS A 315 -8.23 18.83 -11.83
CA HIS A 315 -9.64 18.93 -11.43
C HIS A 315 -9.83 19.63 -10.09
N ALA A 316 -9.08 19.24 -9.06
CA ALA A 316 -9.25 19.78 -7.71
C ALA A 316 -9.04 21.31 -7.70
N CYS A 317 -8.09 21.79 -8.51
CA CYS A 317 -7.90 23.23 -8.72
C CYS A 317 -9.06 23.87 -9.46
N VAL A 318 -9.47 23.30 -10.60
CA VAL A 318 -10.56 23.85 -11.41
C VAL A 318 -11.84 23.94 -10.59
N TYR A 319 -12.17 22.88 -9.84
CA TYR A 319 -13.31 22.82 -8.94
C TYR A 319 -13.22 23.87 -7.83
N LYS A 320 -12.06 24.02 -7.19
CA LYS A 320 -11.81 25.12 -6.22
C LYS A 320 -12.12 26.48 -6.85
N CYS A 321 -11.54 26.81 -8.01
CA CYS A 321 -11.74 28.13 -8.62
C CYS A 321 -13.20 28.38 -9.02
N GLN A 322 -13.83 27.38 -9.64
CA GLN A 322 -15.20 27.49 -10.14
C GLN A 322 -16.21 27.60 -9.01
N MET A 323 -16.05 26.79 -7.95
CA MET A 323 -17.04 26.69 -6.89
C MET A 323 -16.84 27.74 -5.78
N LEU A 324 -15.60 28.15 -5.50
CA LEU A 324 -15.32 29.15 -4.46
C LEU A 324 -15.25 30.57 -5.01
N GLY A 325 -15.09 30.75 -6.33
CA GLY A 325 -14.84 32.05 -6.95
C GLY A 325 -13.52 32.70 -6.52
N SER A 326 -12.64 31.95 -5.86
CA SER A 326 -11.32 32.39 -5.41
C SER A 326 -10.26 32.22 -6.50
N PRO A 327 -9.10 32.91 -6.41
CA PRO A 327 -7.98 32.66 -7.29
C PRO A 327 -7.61 31.17 -7.31
N CYS A 328 -7.19 30.67 -8.47
CA CYS A 328 -6.73 29.29 -8.61
C CYS A 328 -5.41 28.96 -7.90
N GLU A 329 -4.82 29.94 -7.23
CA GLU A 329 -3.60 29.81 -6.47
C GLU A 329 -3.90 29.30 -5.05
N ASP A 330 -2.90 28.70 -4.43
CA ASP A 330 -2.99 28.29 -3.04
C ASP A 330 -2.89 29.50 -2.12
N ASP A 331 -3.76 29.53 -1.12
CA ASP A 331 -3.62 30.47 -0.01
C ASP A 331 -2.62 29.92 1.01
N ALA A 332 -2.15 30.77 1.93
CA ALA A 332 -1.16 30.37 2.92
C ALA A 332 -1.64 29.24 3.87
N VAL A 333 -2.95 29.06 4.06
CA VAL A 333 -3.51 27.94 4.83
C VAL A 333 -3.45 26.65 3.99
N ALA A 334 -3.72 26.73 2.69
CA ALA A 334 -3.57 25.61 1.77
C ALA A 334 -2.10 25.13 1.68
N ASP A 335 -1.14 26.05 1.62
CA ASP A 335 0.29 25.72 1.67
C ASP A 335 0.69 25.04 2.99
N MET A 336 0.19 25.54 4.12
CA MET A 336 0.39 24.88 5.41
C MET A 336 -0.19 23.44 5.40
N LEU A 337 -1.39 23.25 4.87
CA LEU A 337 -2.02 21.94 4.79
C LEU A 337 -1.25 20.99 3.86
N LYS A 338 -0.64 21.48 2.77
CA LYS A 338 0.28 20.68 1.94
C LYS A 338 1.50 20.19 2.72
N GLY A 339 1.97 20.95 3.71
CA GLY A 339 3.01 20.51 4.63
C GLY A 339 2.58 19.41 5.59
N MET A 340 1.26 19.20 5.77
CA MET A 340 0.70 18.16 6.63
C MET A 340 0.31 16.89 5.86
N PHE A 341 0.05 17.03 4.55
CA PHE A 341 -0.45 15.94 3.69
C PHE A 341 0.32 15.83 2.38
N ASN A 342 0.88 14.65 2.10
CA ASN A 342 1.46 14.33 0.81
C ASN A 342 0.37 13.90 -0.17
N SER A 343 0.11 14.77 -1.15
CA SER A 343 -0.91 14.54 -2.17
C SER A 343 -0.48 13.64 -3.31
N SER A 344 0.82 13.46 -3.52
CA SER A 344 1.34 12.59 -4.59
C SER A 344 1.09 11.11 -4.32
N GLY A 345 0.80 10.75 -3.06
CA GLY A 345 0.61 9.38 -2.60
C GLY A 345 -0.69 9.17 -1.82
N PHE A 346 -1.83 9.68 -2.29
CA PHE A 346 -3.14 9.36 -1.67
C PHE A 346 -3.43 10.01 -0.31
N TYR A 347 -2.91 11.22 -0.06
CA TYR A 347 -3.04 11.95 1.22
C TYR A 347 -2.36 11.25 2.40
N GLU A 348 -1.16 10.73 2.18
CA GLU A 348 -0.31 10.24 3.26
C GLU A 348 0.03 11.37 4.23
N GLU A 349 -0.09 11.09 5.53
CA GLU A 349 0.23 12.04 6.59
C GLU A 349 1.75 12.25 6.62
N VAL A 350 2.20 13.51 6.56
CA VAL A 350 3.61 13.86 6.70
C VAL A 350 3.89 14.18 8.16
N PRO A 351 5.05 13.84 8.74
CA PRO A 351 5.38 14.30 10.08
C PRO A 351 5.41 15.83 10.17
N TRP A 352 4.63 16.41 11.08
CA TRP A 352 4.58 17.85 11.33
C TRP A 352 4.39 18.12 12.84
N SER A 353 4.46 19.38 13.28
CA SER A 353 4.32 19.74 14.71
C SER A 353 3.26 20.80 14.96
N ILE A 354 2.53 20.68 16.08
CA ILE A 354 1.50 21.65 16.50
C ILE A 354 2.05 23.07 16.62
N PRO A 355 3.19 23.34 17.29
CA PRO A 355 3.73 24.70 17.36
C PRO A 355 4.05 25.29 15.99
N GLY A 356 4.62 24.49 15.07
CA GLY A 356 4.92 24.92 13.72
C GLY A 356 3.65 25.27 12.93
N ALA A 357 2.61 24.44 13.02
CA ALA A 357 1.33 24.71 12.36
C ALA A 357 0.59 25.90 12.98
N LEU A 358 0.61 26.09 14.30
CA LEU A 358 0.05 27.28 14.94
C LEU A 358 0.73 28.56 14.46
N ALA A 359 2.07 28.55 14.36
CA ALA A 359 2.84 29.69 13.86
C ALA A 359 2.54 29.98 12.39
N ALA A 360 2.48 28.95 11.54
CA ALA A 360 2.12 29.08 10.14
C ALA A 360 0.69 29.63 9.97
N LEU A 361 -0.28 29.05 10.68
CA LEU A 361 -1.68 29.46 10.60
C LEU A 361 -1.91 30.88 11.14
N GLY A 362 -1.26 31.26 12.24
CA GLY A 362 -1.35 32.63 12.78
C GLY A 362 -0.70 33.69 11.89
N ASN A 363 0.23 33.29 11.02
CA ASN A 363 0.76 34.17 9.97
C ASN A 363 -0.14 34.22 8.74
N ALA A 364 -0.71 33.07 8.35
CA ALA A 364 -1.59 32.93 7.19
C ALA A 364 -2.93 33.63 7.38
N TRP A 365 -3.46 33.63 8.60
CA TRP A 365 -4.77 34.19 8.92
C TRP A 365 -4.69 35.14 10.11
N ARG A 366 -4.89 36.44 9.83
CA ARG A 366 -4.92 37.52 10.82
C ARG A 366 -6.24 38.28 10.79
N ASP A 367 -7.25 37.74 10.13
CA ASP A 367 -8.46 38.48 9.85
C ASP A 367 -9.45 38.43 11.03
N ASP A 368 -9.38 39.46 11.86
CA ASP A 368 -10.32 39.69 12.95
C ASP A 368 -11.73 40.08 12.45
N ALA A 369 -11.96 40.29 11.15
CA ALA A 369 -13.25 40.74 10.65
C ALA A 369 -14.34 39.65 10.65
N ALA A 370 -13.97 38.37 10.65
CA ALA A 370 -14.96 37.28 10.62
C ALA A 370 -15.84 37.27 11.88
N ASP A 371 -17.15 37.25 11.68
CA ASP A 371 -18.16 37.10 12.73
C ASP A 371 -18.30 35.64 13.18
N LEU A 372 -18.13 34.72 12.22
CA LEU A 372 -18.30 33.28 12.38
C LEU A 372 -17.22 32.55 11.58
N MET A 373 -16.63 31.53 12.20
CA MET A 373 -15.75 30.59 11.52
C MET A 373 -16.50 29.31 11.19
N VAL A 374 -16.27 28.74 10.01
CA VAL A 374 -16.75 27.41 9.63
C VAL A 374 -15.53 26.54 9.37
N CYS A 375 -15.41 25.40 10.02
CA CYS A 375 -14.31 24.45 9.80
C CYS A 375 -14.87 23.07 9.46
N SER A 376 -14.49 22.53 8.31
CA SER A 376 -14.99 21.24 7.82
C SER A 376 -14.01 20.07 7.92
N GLY A 377 -12.80 20.33 8.41
CA GLY A 377 -11.76 19.33 8.61
C GLY A 377 -10.46 19.64 7.85
N PRO A 378 -9.35 18.95 8.15
CA PRO A 378 -9.22 17.92 9.18
C PRO A 378 -9.47 18.48 10.59
N LEU A 379 -9.83 17.64 11.57
CA LEU A 379 -10.15 18.10 12.94
C LEU A 379 -9.00 18.93 13.53
N VAL A 380 -7.76 18.55 13.23
CA VAL A 380 -6.59 19.25 13.73
C VAL A 380 -6.55 20.71 13.25
N LEU A 381 -6.98 21.02 12.02
CA LEU A 381 -7.11 22.40 11.56
C LEU A 381 -8.13 23.16 12.40
N CYS A 382 -9.28 22.54 12.70
CA CYS A 382 -10.32 23.16 13.53
C CYS A 382 -9.84 23.42 14.96
N TYR A 383 -9.04 22.51 15.52
CA TYR A 383 -8.35 22.74 16.79
C TYR A 383 -7.40 23.94 16.75
N LEU A 384 -6.53 24.02 15.75
CA LEU A 384 -5.57 25.12 15.63
C LEU A 384 -6.30 26.48 15.52
N LEU A 385 -7.40 26.52 14.77
CA LEU A 385 -8.27 27.70 14.67
C LEU A 385 -8.94 28.04 16.01
N ASP A 386 -9.39 27.04 16.77
CA ASP A 386 -9.99 27.24 18.10
C ASP A 386 -8.98 27.82 19.10
N VAL A 387 -7.71 27.38 19.03
CA VAL A 387 -6.61 27.91 19.86
C VAL A 387 -6.25 29.35 19.48
N LEU A 388 -6.21 29.66 18.18
CA LEU A 388 -5.86 31.01 17.71
C LEU A 388 -7.00 32.02 17.91
N ALA A 389 -8.24 31.57 17.83
CA ALA A 389 -9.42 32.43 17.90
C ALA A 389 -10.48 31.92 18.91
N PRO A 390 -10.11 31.72 20.19
CA PRO A 390 -11.00 31.11 21.18
C PRO A 390 -12.26 31.94 21.44
N SER A 391 -12.19 33.24 21.18
CA SER A 391 -13.32 34.17 21.35
C SER A 391 -14.29 34.21 20.18
N LYS A 392 -13.92 33.72 18.98
CA LYS A 392 -14.80 33.74 17.81
C LYS A 392 -15.89 32.68 17.92
N LEU A 393 -16.99 32.86 17.21
CA LEU A 393 -18.00 31.80 17.05
C LEU A 393 -17.47 30.82 16.01
N MET A 394 -17.72 29.52 16.19
CA MET A 394 -17.26 28.51 15.24
C MET A 394 -18.26 27.38 15.06
N VAL A 395 -18.55 27.06 13.80
CA VAL A 395 -19.18 25.81 13.38
C VAL A 395 -18.08 24.82 13.00
N MET A 396 -18.16 23.61 13.53
CA MET A 396 -17.31 22.50 13.13
C MET A 396 -18.18 21.35 12.60
N THR A 397 -17.94 20.96 11.35
CA THR A 397 -18.58 19.79 10.73
C THR A 397 -17.57 18.66 10.57
N LEU A 398 -17.85 17.51 11.15
CA LEU A 398 -16.98 16.35 11.13
C LEU A 398 -17.43 15.40 10.01
N CYS A 399 -16.59 15.26 8.99
CA CYS A 399 -16.81 14.38 7.84
C CYS A 399 -15.71 13.36 7.58
N SER A 400 -14.59 13.50 8.27
CA SER A 400 -13.43 12.61 8.19
C SER A 400 -13.18 11.98 9.56
N GLN A 401 -12.25 11.03 9.60
CA GLN A 401 -11.66 10.56 10.85
C GLN A 401 -11.19 11.73 11.73
N LEU A 402 -11.42 11.63 13.05
CA LEU A 402 -11.02 12.66 14.01
C LEU A 402 -9.50 12.85 14.06
N LEU A 403 -8.73 11.78 13.94
CA LEU A 403 -7.27 11.85 14.02
C LEU A 403 -6.60 11.96 12.65
N TRP A 404 -7.38 12.11 11.58
CA TRP A 404 -6.79 12.28 10.26
C TRP A 404 -6.07 13.62 10.16
N GLY A 405 -4.81 13.55 9.74
CA GLY A 405 -3.89 14.67 9.68
C GLY A 405 -3.28 15.04 11.02
N ALA A 406 -3.57 14.33 12.11
CA ALA A 406 -2.89 14.54 13.39
C ALA A 406 -1.39 14.22 13.24
N PRO A 407 -0.50 14.93 13.95
CA PRO A 407 0.91 14.56 13.93
C PRO A 407 1.08 13.22 14.69
N PRO A 408 2.10 12.43 14.35
CA PRO A 408 2.30 11.14 15.00
C PRO A 408 2.54 11.30 16.51
N GLY A 409 1.95 10.41 17.31
CA GLY A 409 2.15 10.35 18.76
C GLY A 409 0.85 10.20 19.54
N GLU A 410 0.79 9.17 20.39
CA GLU A 410 -0.37 8.84 21.22
C GLU A 410 -0.84 10.02 22.09
N GLN A 411 0.09 10.73 22.73
CA GLN A 411 -0.24 11.89 23.58
C GLN A 411 -0.94 13.01 22.78
N VAL A 412 -0.54 13.23 21.53
CA VAL A 412 -1.17 14.25 20.69
C VAL A 412 -2.56 13.81 20.27
N GLY A 413 -2.73 12.54 19.91
CA GLY A 413 -4.06 11.97 19.64
C GLY A 413 -5.00 12.15 20.83
N ALA A 414 -4.56 11.76 22.04
CA ALA A 414 -5.33 11.94 23.26
C ALA A 414 -5.67 13.42 23.55
N MET A 415 -4.72 14.33 23.33
CA MET A 415 -4.93 15.77 23.50
C MET A 415 -5.98 16.31 22.52
N LEU A 416 -5.91 15.94 21.23
CA LEU A 416 -6.87 16.37 20.21
C LEU A 416 -8.29 15.86 20.52
N LEU A 417 -8.42 14.60 20.93
CA LEU A 417 -9.71 14.04 21.37
C LEU A 417 -10.23 14.74 22.64
N GLY A 418 -9.33 15.09 23.58
CA GLY A 418 -9.64 15.92 24.73
C GLY A 418 -10.16 17.31 24.35
N GLN A 419 -9.59 17.92 23.32
CA GLN A 419 -10.07 19.20 22.81
C GLN A 419 -11.49 19.11 22.24
N VAL A 420 -11.86 18.04 21.54
CA VAL A 420 -13.24 17.85 21.05
C VAL A 420 -14.24 17.91 22.20
N ARG A 421 -13.91 17.30 23.35
CA ARG A 421 -14.73 17.37 24.57
C ARG A 421 -14.84 18.79 25.11
N MET A 422 -13.75 19.55 25.12
CA MET A 422 -13.78 20.94 25.57
C MET A 422 -14.56 21.85 24.61
N MET A 423 -14.40 21.64 23.30
CA MET A 423 -15.14 22.38 22.28
C MET A 423 -16.64 22.07 22.34
N SER A 424 -17.05 20.82 22.58
CA SER A 424 -18.47 20.46 22.69
C SER A 424 -19.16 21.12 23.89
N GLN A 425 -18.41 21.39 24.96
CA GLN A 425 -18.89 22.10 26.14
C GLN A 425 -18.89 23.63 25.98
N ASN A 426 -18.15 24.16 25.00
CA ASN A 426 -18.05 25.60 24.78
C ASN A 426 -19.31 26.12 24.06
N PRO A 427 -20.06 27.08 24.66
CA PRO A 427 -21.29 27.57 24.05
C PRO A 427 -21.08 28.28 22.71
N ARG A 428 -19.86 28.77 22.43
CA ARG A 428 -19.47 29.45 21.18
C ARG A 428 -19.08 28.47 20.07
N ARG A 429 -19.23 27.18 20.30
CA ARG A 429 -18.96 26.12 19.33
C ARG A 429 -20.25 25.37 19.02
N ALA A 430 -20.43 25.07 17.74
CA ALA A 430 -21.47 24.16 17.27
C ALA A 430 -20.78 23.03 16.51
N LEU A 431 -20.87 21.82 17.06
CA LEU A 431 -20.30 20.62 16.48
C LEU A 431 -21.43 19.80 15.85
N ALA A 432 -21.21 19.33 14.63
CA ALA A 432 -22.12 18.41 13.95
C ALA A 432 -21.31 17.34 13.22
N ALA A 433 -21.81 16.11 13.21
CA ALA A 433 -21.28 15.03 12.38
C ALA A 433 -22.07 14.97 11.08
N CYS A 434 -21.40 14.75 9.95
CA CYS A 434 -22.08 14.84 8.65
C CYS A 434 -22.73 13.55 8.17
N ASN A 435 -22.59 12.47 8.93
CA ASN A 435 -23.33 11.21 8.81
C ASN A 435 -23.25 10.41 10.12
N VAL A 436 -23.96 9.27 10.15
CA VAL A 436 -24.02 8.38 11.33
C VAL A 436 -22.64 7.84 11.69
N PHE A 437 -21.83 7.43 10.70
CA PHE A 437 -20.48 6.94 10.94
C PHE A 437 -19.62 7.96 11.71
N ALA A 438 -19.56 9.20 11.25
CA ALA A 438 -18.77 10.25 11.90
C ALA A 438 -19.26 10.56 13.32
N ALA A 439 -20.58 10.50 13.56
CA ALA A 439 -21.15 10.68 14.89
C ALA A 439 -20.77 9.53 15.83
N SER A 440 -20.92 8.29 15.36
CA SER A 440 -20.57 7.08 16.11
C SER A 440 -19.07 7.00 16.40
N GLN A 441 -18.24 7.39 15.43
CA GLN A 441 -16.79 7.48 15.63
C GLN A 441 -16.43 8.54 16.67
N CYS A 442 -17.07 9.73 16.62
CA CYS A 442 -16.86 10.75 17.64
C CYS A 442 -17.29 10.27 19.02
N LEU A 443 -18.45 9.62 19.13
CA LEU A 443 -18.93 9.03 20.38
C LEU A 443 -17.95 7.95 20.89
N TYR A 444 -17.45 7.09 20.01
CA TYR A 444 -16.48 6.05 20.38
C TYR A 444 -15.16 6.63 20.89
N GLN A 445 -14.59 7.63 20.20
CA GLN A 445 -13.26 8.16 20.51
C GLN A 445 -13.28 9.22 21.63
N THR A 446 -14.38 9.95 21.79
CA THR A 446 -14.46 11.10 22.71
C THR A 446 -15.51 10.94 23.80
N GLY A 447 -16.45 10.00 23.68
CA GLY A 447 -17.62 9.91 24.56
C GLY A 447 -18.65 11.02 24.33
N ILE A 448 -18.50 11.85 23.29
CA ILE A 448 -19.41 12.95 22.98
C ILE A 448 -20.36 12.52 21.86
N GLU A 449 -21.66 12.56 22.15
CA GLU A 449 -22.71 12.44 21.15
C GLU A 449 -22.82 13.73 20.34
N LEU A 450 -22.70 13.62 19.02
CA LEU A 450 -22.89 14.73 18.11
C LEU A 450 -24.22 14.61 17.35
N PRO A 451 -24.91 15.73 17.07
CA PRO A 451 -26.03 15.71 16.16
C PRO A 451 -25.54 15.33 14.76
N VAL A 452 -26.28 14.45 14.09
CA VAL A 452 -26.06 14.14 12.67
C VAL A 452 -26.79 15.17 11.83
N VAL A 453 -26.04 15.84 10.97
CA VAL A 453 -26.55 16.77 9.96
C VAL A 453 -26.09 16.25 8.63
N GLU A 454 -26.94 15.46 7.97
CA GLU A 454 -26.59 14.81 6.72
C GLU A 454 -26.20 15.82 5.65
N ARG A 455 -25.17 15.47 4.87
CA ARG A 455 -24.78 16.24 3.69
C ARG A 455 -25.85 16.10 2.62
N VAL A 456 -26.23 17.21 2.00
CA VAL A 456 -27.30 17.28 0.99
C VAL A 456 -26.90 18.07 -0.24
N ALA A 457 -25.60 18.39 -0.35
CA ALA A 457 -24.98 19.12 -1.45
C ALA A 457 -25.69 20.46 -1.70
N HIS A 458 -25.82 21.27 -0.65
CA HIS A 458 -26.50 22.58 -0.69
C HIS A 458 -25.85 23.55 -1.68
N TYR A 459 -24.58 23.37 -1.99
CA TYR A 459 -23.81 24.19 -2.91
C TYR A 459 -24.04 23.87 -4.38
N LEU A 460 -24.72 22.75 -4.70
CA LEU A 460 -25.02 22.42 -6.09
C LEU A 460 -26.06 23.40 -6.66
N PRO A 461 -25.94 23.74 -7.96
CA PRO A 461 -26.96 24.52 -8.63
C PRO A 461 -28.32 23.79 -8.61
N ALA A 462 -29.40 24.51 -8.89
CA ALA A 462 -30.76 23.96 -9.01
C ALA A 462 -30.95 23.12 -10.28
N VAL A 463 -30.06 22.17 -10.51
CA VAL A 463 -30.10 21.19 -11.59
C VAL A 463 -30.67 19.90 -11.03
N SER A 464 -31.49 19.22 -11.83
CA SER A 464 -32.05 17.92 -11.49
C SER A 464 -31.88 16.96 -12.65
N TRP A 465 -31.77 15.68 -12.33
CA TRP A 465 -31.68 14.62 -13.32
C TRP A 465 -32.78 14.73 -14.39
N GLY A 466 -32.31 14.75 -15.62
CA GLY A 466 -33.10 14.84 -16.82
C GLY A 466 -32.21 14.29 -17.93
N PRO A 467 -32.25 12.98 -18.20
CA PRO A 467 -31.26 12.34 -19.04
C PRO A 467 -31.26 13.00 -20.42
N HIS A 468 -30.10 13.49 -20.83
CA HIS A 468 -29.94 14.20 -22.10
C HIS A 468 -30.02 13.19 -23.25
N GLU A 469 -30.55 13.61 -24.41
CA GLU A 469 -30.68 12.71 -25.58
C GLU A 469 -29.33 12.13 -26.05
N SER A 470 -28.21 12.78 -25.74
CA SER A 470 -26.86 12.25 -26.04
C SER A 470 -26.39 11.19 -25.04
N HIS A 471 -26.83 11.24 -23.78
CA HIS A 471 -26.29 10.43 -22.68
C HIS A 471 -27.31 9.44 -22.09
N TRP A 472 -28.53 9.33 -22.62
CA TRP A 472 -29.53 8.39 -22.11
C TRP A 472 -29.14 6.90 -22.27
N LYS A 473 -28.19 6.62 -23.17
CA LYS A 473 -27.57 5.30 -23.34
C LYS A 473 -26.30 5.14 -22.49
N GLU A 474 -25.87 6.15 -21.77
CA GLU A 474 -24.59 6.12 -21.08
C GLU A 474 -24.81 6.06 -19.57
N VAL A 475 -24.15 5.09 -18.94
CA VAL A 475 -24.10 4.94 -17.49
C VAL A 475 -22.74 5.45 -17.04
N LEU A 476 -22.75 6.52 -16.25
CA LEU A 476 -21.53 7.16 -15.80
C LEU A 476 -20.91 6.38 -14.65
N VAL A 477 -19.71 5.83 -14.84
CA VAL A 477 -18.92 5.23 -13.77
C VAL A 477 -18.11 6.33 -13.11
N LEU A 478 -18.49 6.70 -11.89
CA LEU A 478 -17.86 7.79 -11.15
C LEU A 478 -16.42 7.45 -10.78
N ARG A 479 -15.59 8.51 -10.62
CA ARG A 479 -14.18 8.36 -10.26
C ARG A 479 -14.05 7.68 -8.89
N ALA A 480 -13.12 6.73 -8.81
CA ALA A 480 -12.76 6.03 -7.59
C ALA A 480 -11.29 5.64 -7.69
N ARG A 481 -10.59 5.60 -6.54
CA ARG A 481 -9.20 5.15 -6.44
C ARG A 481 -9.00 3.75 -7.05
N TYR A 482 -10.03 2.92 -6.93
CA TYR A 482 -10.08 1.56 -7.43
C TYR A 482 -9.83 1.46 -8.94
N TRP A 483 -10.34 2.40 -9.74
CA TRP A 483 -10.26 2.35 -11.20
C TRP A 483 -8.86 2.57 -11.78
N HIS A 484 -7.95 3.16 -11.02
CA HIS A 484 -6.57 3.36 -11.43
C HIS A 484 -5.68 2.16 -11.12
N ARG A 485 -6.23 1.11 -10.50
CA ARG A 485 -5.52 -0.12 -10.15
C ARG A 485 -5.96 -1.26 -11.05
N LEU A 486 -5.11 -2.29 -11.13
CA LEU A 486 -5.34 -3.49 -11.93
C LEU A 486 -6.73 -4.14 -11.70
N PRO A 487 -7.24 -4.29 -10.46
CA PRO A 487 -8.59 -4.81 -10.22
C PRO A 487 -9.71 -4.00 -10.90
N GLY A 488 -9.59 -2.67 -10.91
CA GLY A 488 -10.54 -1.79 -11.57
C GLY A 488 -10.58 -1.98 -13.08
N GLN A 489 -9.42 -2.23 -13.70
CA GLN A 489 -9.33 -2.57 -15.12
C GLN A 489 -10.02 -3.92 -15.41
N TYR A 490 -9.74 -4.95 -14.61
CA TYR A 490 -10.41 -6.25 -14.77
C TYR A 490 -11.92 -6.16 -14.62
N PHE A 491 -12.41 -5.38 -13.66
CA PHE A 491 -13.84 -5.17 -13.52
C PHE A 491 -14.45 -4.62 -14.81
N MET A 492 -13.81 -3.63 -15.42
CA MET A 492 -14.29 -3.03 -16.67
C MET A 492 -14.23 -4.02 -17.84
N ASP A 493 -13.17 -4.81 -17.95
CA ASP A 493 -13.01 -5.82 -19.01
C ASP A 493 -14.09 -6.92 -18.89
N VAL A 494 -14.35 -7.40 -17.67
CA VAL A 494 -15.39 -8.39 -17.40
C VAL A 494 -16.77 -7.79 -17.66
N LEU A 495 -17.03 -6.57 -17.21
CA LEU A 495 -18.27 -5.84 -17.49
C LEU A 495 -18.52 -5.70 -18.99
N GLU A 496 -17.50 -5.34 -19.77
CA GLU A 496 -17.58 -5.25 -21.23
C GLU A 496 -17.87 -6.61 -21.88
N ALA A 497 -17.25 -7.69 -21.39
CA ALA A 497 -17.54 -9.04 -21.87
C ALA A 497 -19.01 -9.41 -21.66
N PHE A 498 -19.58 -9.13 -20.48
CA PHE A 498 -21.00 -9.37 -20.22
C PHE A 498 -21.91 -8.54 -21.15
N LEU A 499 -21.58 -7.26 -21.38
CA LEU A 499 -22.34 -6.39 -22.28
C LEU A 499 -22.37 -6.93 -23.72
N ARG A 500 -21.23 -7.42 -24.22
CA ARG A 500 -21.13 -8.00 -25.56
C ARG A 500 -21.91 -9.31 -25.67
N LEU A 501 -21.76 -10.22 -24.71
CA LEU A 501 -22.39 -11.54 -24.73
C LEU A 501 -23.91 -11.52 -24.65
N ASN A 502 -24.45 -10.52 -23.95
CA ASN A 502 -25.89 -10.37 -23.75
C ASN A 502 -26.50 -9.30 -24.65
N GLU A 503 -25.76 -8.82 -25.66
CA GLU A 503 -26.23 -7.84 -26.66
C GLU A 503 -26.73 -6.51 -26.03
N PHE A 504 -26.29 -6.18 -24.81
CA PHE A 504 -26.65 -4.94 -24.13
C PHE A 504 -25.93 -3.72 -24.70
N SER A 505 -24.82 -3.91 -25.42
CA SER A 505 -24.04 -2.82 -26.02
C SER A 505 -24.87 -1.90 -26.95
N HIS A 506 -26.01 -2.37 -27.45
CA HIS A 506 -26.94 -1.57 -28.25
C HIS A 506 -27.91 -0.70 -27.41
N ASN A 507 -28.14 -1.09 -26.16
CA ASN A 507 -29.09 -0.45 -25.24
C ASN A 507 -28.43 0.61 -24.35
N PHE A 508 -27.26 0.30 -23.80
CA PHE A 508 -26.46 1.25 -23.03
C PHE A 508 -24.97 0.85 -22.96
N THR A 509 -24.12 1.81 -22.59
CA THR A 509 -22.67 1.67 -22.40
C THR A 509 -22.27 2.25 -21.04
N PHE A 510 -21.13 1.80 -20.51
CA PHE A 510 -20.54 2.38 -19.30
C PHE A 510 -19.40 3.30 -19.72
N VAL A 511 -19.42 4.53 -19.20
CA VAL A 511 -18.43 5.56 -19.51
C VAL A 511 -17.72 5.96 -18.24
N MET A 512 -16.38 5.89 -18.25
CA MET A 512 -15.57 6.22 -17.09
C MET A 512 -15.47 7.73 -16.92
N ALA A 513 -15.79 8.27 -15.75
CA ALA A 513 -15.52 9.67 -15.44
C ALA A 513 -14.01 10.04 -15.55
N ALA A 514 -13.14 9.03 -15.46
CA ALA A 514 -11.69 9.18 -15.68
C ALA A 514 -11.31 9.37 -17.16
N SER A 515 -12.16 8.96 -18.13
CA SER A 515 -11.85 9.11 -19.56
C SER A 515 -12.04 10.52 -20.09
N PHE A 516 -12.74 11.39 -19.35
CA PHE A 516 -12.92 12.81 -19.71
C PHE A 516 -11.70 13.69 -19.38
N GLY A 517 -10.57 13.06 -19.04
CA GLY A 517 -9.35 13.76 -18.69
C GLY A 517 -9.38 14.29 -17.26
N PRO A 518 -8.55 15.31 -16.96
CA PRO A 518 -8.40 15.80 -15.60
C PRO A 518 -9.48 16.81 -15.19
N ASP A 519 -10.42 17.16 -16.06
CA ASP A 519 -11.47 18.12 -15.75
C ASP A 519 -12.62 17.39 -15.04
N GLU A 520 -13.24 18.01 -14.02
CA GLU A 520 -14.45 17.42 -13.42
C GLU A 520 -15.63 17.58 -14.38
N LEU A 521 -16.51 16.58 -14.37
CA LEU A 521 -17.78 16.70 -15.06
C LEU A 521 -18.65 17.69 -14.29
N PRO A 522 -19.14 18.76 -14.92
CA PRO A 522 -19.96 19.73 -14.22
C PRO A 522 -21.32 19.08 -13.83
N PRO A 523 -21.99 19.57 -12.78
CA PRO A 523 -23.20 18.93 -12.25
C PRO A 523 -24.33 18.76 -13.28
N ASP A 524 -24.44 19.66 -14.24
CA ASP A 524 -25.40 19.59 -15.35
C ASP A 524 -25.10 18.48 -16.34
N GLU A 525 -23.82 18.24 -16.64
CA GLU A 525 -23.42 17.09 -17.44
C GLU A 525 -23.68 15.78 -16.71
N ILE A 526 -23.33 15.69 -15.41
CA ILE A 526 -23.61 14.51 -14.57
C ILE A 526 -25.12 14.20 -14.55
N ALA A 527 -25.96 15.23 -14.40
CA ALA A 527 -27.42 15.09 -14.40
C ALA A 527 -28.00 14.62 -15.76
N GLY A 528 -27.23 14.70 -16.84
CA GLY A 528 -27.60 14.25 -18.17
C GLY A 528 -27.42 12.75 -18.42
N TYR A 529 -26.64 12.03 -17.60
CA TYR A 529 -26.43 10.58 -17.79
C TYR A 529 -27.66 9.77 -17.39
N ARG A 530 -27.81 8.58 -17.98
CA ARG A 530 -28.92 7.64 -17.67
C ARG A 530 -28.98 7.31 -16.19
N ALA A 531 -27.81 6.98 -15.63
CA ALA A 531 -27.60 6.57 -14.27
C ALA A 531 -26.10 6.66 -13.95
N THR A 532 -25.73 6.46 -12.69
CA THR A 532 -24.34 6.40 -12.24
C THR A 532 -24.03 5.09 -11.56
N VAL A 533 -22.80 4.60 -11.72
CA VAL A 533 -22.20 3.56 -10.88
C VAL A 533 -21.13 4.19 -10.01
N LEU A 534 -21.22 3.98 -8.71
CA LEU A 534 -20.21 4.43 -7.76
C LEU A 534 -19.63 3.24 -7.03
N ILE A 535 -18.32 3.02 -7.20
CA ILE A 535 -17.54 2.19 -6.29
C ILE A 535 -16.88 3.11 -5.26
N PRO A 536 -17.36 3.12 -4.01
CA PRO A 536 -16.81 3.99 -2.99
C PRO A 536 -15.38 3.58 -2.65
N ASN A 537 -14.53 4.59 -2.42
CA ASN A 537 -13.20 4.42 -1.82
C ASN A 537 -13.22 4.61 -0.29
N ASP A 538 -14.39 4.97 0.27
CA ASP A 538 -14.56 5.27 1.68
C ASP A 538 -16.04 5.14 2.12
N LEU A 539 -16.29 5.14 3.43
CA LEU A 539 -17.64 5.19 4.01
C LEU A 539 -18.35 6.52 3.72
N THR A 540 -17.59 7.57 3.46
CA THR A 540 -18.11 8.92 3.22
C THR A 540 -17.56 9.44 1.88
N VAL A 541 -18.43 9.55 0.88
CA VAL A 541 -18.02 9.96 -0.49
C VAL A 541 -18.84 11.18 -0.92
N PHE A 542 -18.20 12.31 -1.19
CA PHE A 542 -18.92 13.54 -1.60
C PHE A 542 -19.62 13.38 -2.95
N ALA A 543 -18.96 12.73 -3.92
CA ALA A 543 -19.55 12.44 -5.23
C ALA A 543 -20.89 11.70 -5.12
N PHE A 544 -21.04 10.80 -4.13
CA PHE A 544 -22.33 10.14 -3.87
C PHE A 544 -23.41 11.14 -3.47
N VAL A 545 -23.10 12.02 -2.52
CA VAL A 545 -24.07 13.01 -2.01
C VAL A 545 -24.51 13.94 -3.13
N GLU A 546 -23.58 14.34 -3.99
CA GLU A 546 -23.85 15.19 -5.14
C GLU A 546 -24.79 14.51 -6.14
N VAL A 547 -24.47 13.29 -6.60
CA VAL A 547 -25.35 12.57 -7.54
C VAL A 547 -26.71 12.23 -6.93
N TYR A 548 -26.74 11.97 -5.62
CA TYR A 548 -27.99 11.74 -4.90
C TYR A 548 -28.87 12.99 -4.86
N ALA A 549 -28.26 14.16 -4.59
CA ALA A 549 -28.95 15.45 -4.56
C ALA A 549 -29.45 15.89 -5.95
N LEU A 550 -28.68 15.60 -7.00
CA LEU A 550 -29.12 15.77 -8.39
C LEU A 550 -30.28 14.82 -8.76
N GLY A 551 -30.47 13.74 -8.00
CA GLY A 551 -31.48 12.71 -8.26
C GLY A 551 -31.10 11.80 -9.42
N VAL A 552 -29.80 11.63 -9.72
CA VAL A 552 -29.34 10.69 -10.75
C VAL A 552 -29.45 9.26 -10.19
N PRO A 553 -30.19 8.34 -10.81
CA PRO A 553 -30.28 6.96 -10.36
C PRO A 553 -28.89 6.37 -10.17
N THR A 554 -28.59 5.93 -8.95
CA THR A 554 -27.23 5.54 -8.53
C THR A 554 -27.20 4.08 -8.11
N PHE A 555 -26.23 3.34 -8.64
CA PHE A 555 -25.92 1.96 -8.32
C PHE A 555 -24.62 1.88 -7.51
N VAL A 556 -24.65 1.20 -6.36
CA VAL A 556 -23.48 0.97 -5.50
C VAL A 556 -23.31 -0.52 -5.21
N PRO A 557 -22.10 -1.01 -4.94
CA PRO A 557 -21.94 -2.40 -4.55
C PRO A 557 -22.51 -2.70 -3.16
N GLU A 558 -22.95 -3.94 -2.95
CA GLU A 558 -23.28 -4.47 -1.62
C GLU A 558 -22.04 -4.47 -0.70
N ALA A 559 -22.27 -4.42 0.62
CA ALA A 559 -21.19 -4.36 1.62
C ALA A 559 -20.22 -5.56 1.52
N SER A 560 -20.73 -6.77 1.25
CA SER A 560 -19.91 -7.97 1.03
C SER A 560 -19.01 -7.87 -0.20
N TRP A 561 -19.48 -7.20 -1.25
CA TRP A 561 -18.69 -6.93 -2.46
C TRP A 561 -17.59 -5.90 -2.18
N LEU A 562 -17.92 -4.83 -1.45
CA LEU A 562 -16.93 -3.85 -1.01
C LEU A 562 -15.85 -4.50 -0.14
N TYR A 563 -16.18 -5.35 0.82
CA TYR A 563 -15.17 -6.00 1.66
C TYR A 563 -14.04 -6.66 0.84
N ARG A 564 -14.38 -7.27 -0.30
CA ARG A 564 -13.39 -7.90 -1.20
C ARG A 564 -12.52 -6.88 -1.91
N LEU A 565 -13.13 -5.83 -2.44
CA LEU A 565 -12.38 -4.73 -3.03
C LEU A 565 -11.42 -4.08 -2.05
N ARG A 566 -11.77 -4.01 -0.76
CA ARG A 566 -10.90 -3.45 0.28
C ARG A 566 -9.56 -4.16 0.33
N ARG A 567 -9.58 -5.47 0.12
CA ARG A 567 -8.38 -6.30 0.16
C ARG A 567 -7.47 -5.99 -1.02
N ALA A 568 -8.05 -5.74 -2.18
CA ALA A 568 -7.35 -5.31 -3.39
C ALA A 568 -6.80 -3.88 -3.29
N ALA A 569 -7.56 -3.01 -2.64
CA ALA A 569 -7.25 -1.61 -2.44
C ALA A 569 -7.76 -1.17 -1.08
N PRO A 570 -6.88 -0.99 -0.07
CA PRO A 570 -7.35 -0.62 1.26
C PRO A 570 -8.16 0.68 1.20
N PHE A 571 -9.37 0.61 1.76
CA PHE A 571 -10.33 1.71 1.81
C PHE A 571 -10.08 2.65 2.98
N GLY A 572 -10.34 3.94 2.74
CA GLY A 572 -9.99 5.09 3.58
C GLY A 572 -10.34 5.01 5.07
N PHE A 573 -11.34 5.76 5.56
CA PHE A 573 -11.60 6.09 6.98
C PHE A 573 -11.83 4.91 7.96
N LEU A 574 -11.58 3.67 7.57
CA LEU A 574 -11.43 2.54 8.48
C LEU A 574 -9.99 2.09 8.68
N GLN A 575 -9.01 2.62 7.94
CA GLN A 575 -7.60 2.41 8.26
C GLN A 575 -7.26 3.13 9.57
N PRO A 576 -6.56 2.49 10.52
CA PRO A 576 -6.16 3.16 11.73
C PRO A 576 -5.18 4.29 11.37
N SER A 577 -5.40 5.48 11.93
CA SER A 577 -4.33 6.49 11.96
C SER A 577 -3.12 5.88 12.68
N MET A 578 -1.90 6.23 12.27
CA MET A 578 -0.66 5.65 12.82
C MET A 578 -0.51 5.75 14.36
N ALA A 579 -1.32 6.58 15.02
CA ALA A 579 -1.31 6.76 16.47
C ALA A 579 -2.74 6.84 17.05
N LEU A 580 -3.46 5.72 17.12
CA LEU A 580 -4.66 5.65 17.96
C LEU A 580 -4.22 5.61 19.44
N PRO A 581 -4.65 6.56 20.29
CA PRO A 581 -4.35 6.48 21.71
C PRO A 581 -5.05 5.27 22.34
N ASP A 582 -4.54 4.79 23.48
CA ASP A 582 -5.29 3.84 24.29
C ASP A 582 -6.65 4.46 24.70
N LEU A 583 -7.72 3.88 24.15
CA LEU A 583 -9.09 4.31 24.38
C LEU A 583 -9.81 3.42 25.42
N THR A 584 -9.09 2.52 26.10
CA THR A 584 -9.65 1.67 27.15
C THR A 584 -10.39 2.50 28.20
N GLY A 585 -11.66 2.15 28.44
CA GLY A 585 -12.53 2.85 29.40
C GLY A 585 -13.37 4.00 28.86
N ILE A 586 -13.13 4.50 27.64
CA ILE A 586 -14.03 5.45 26.95
C ILE A 586 -15.06 4.70 26.11
N HIS A 587 -14.72 3.49 25.67
CA HIS A 587 -15.59 2.64 24.85
C HIS A 587 -16.93 2.43 25.56
N GLY A 588 -17.97 3.09 25.07
CA GLY A 588 -19.35 2.73 25.39
C GLY A 588 -19.63 1.28 24.95
N ASN A 589 -20.90 0.87 24.97
CA ASN A 589 -21.35 -0.46 24.52
C ASN A 589 -21.16 -0.72 23.00
N PHE A 590 -20.15 -0.13 22.35
CA PHE A 590 -19.81 -0.40 20.96
C PHE A 590 -19.28 -1.82 20.81
N ARG A 591 -19.87 -2.55 19.86
CA ARG A 591 -19.46 -3.92 19.54
C ARG A 591 -18.10 -3.97 18.83
N TYR A 592 -17.79 -2.96 18.02
CA TYR A 592 -16.58 -2.91 17.19
C TYR A 592 -15.92 -1.52 17.21
N PRO A 593 -14.58 -1.42 17.11
CA PRO A 593 -13.88 -0.16 16.90
C PRO A 593 -14.20 0.45 15.52
N PRO A 594 -14.26 1.79 15.35
CA PRO A 594 -14.46 2.48 14.07
C PRO A 594 -13.21 2.52 13.19
N PHE A 595 -12.38 1.49 13.29
CA PHE A 595 -11.14 1.28 12.55
C PHE A 595 -10.84 -0.22 12.52
N LEU A 596 -10.05 -0.63 11.54
CA LEU A 596 -9.70 -2.01 11.28
C LEU A 596 -8.32 -2.27 11.85
N THR A 597 -8.08 -3.46 12.37
CA THR A 597 -6.86 -3.79 13.12
C THR A 597 -5.67 -4.13 12.21
N ALA A 598 -5.87 -4.09 10.89
CA ALA A 598 -4.94 -4.51 9.84
C ALA A 598 -4.54 -6.00 9.90
N LYS A 599 -5.11 -6.78 10.83
CA LYS A 599 -4.87 -8.22 10.95
C LYS A 599 -5.59 -9.02 9.85
N ASN A 600 -6.54 -8.40 9.14
CA ASN A 600 -7.37 -9.05 8.13
C ASN A 600 -8.01 -10.34 8.70
N ASP A 601 -8.48 -10.30 9.94
CA ASP A 601 -9.12 -11.45 10.58
C ASP A 601 -10.66 -11.37 10.48
N LEU A 602 -11.33 -12.35 11.08
CA LEU A 602 -12.80 -12.41 11.12
C LEU A 602 -13.40 -11.18 11.83
N GLU A 603 -12.73 -10.63 12.84
CA GLU A 603 -13.19 -9.44 13.54
C GLU A 603 -13.08 -8.19 12.66
N ASP A 604 -12.05 -8.08 11.83
CA ASP A 604 -11.95 -7.04 10.80
C ASP A 604 -13.10 -7.12 9.79
N LEU A 605 -13.51 -8.33 9.39
CA LEU A 605 -14.67 -8.51 8.51
C LEU A 605 -15.97 -8.05 9.18
N LYS A 606 -16.23 -8.49 10.41
CA LYS A 606 -17.42 -8.10 11.18
C LYS A 606 -17.45 -6.59 11.41
N THR A 607 -16.31 -6.01 11.78
CA THR A 607 -16.12 -4.58 11.97
C THR A 607 -16.42 -3.83 10.68
N PHE A 608 -15.88 -4.29 9.54
CA PHE A 608 -16.13 -3.68 8.24
C PHE A 608 -17.63 -3.67 7.88
N LEU A 609 -18.29 -4.84 7.95
CA LEU A 609 -19.71 -4.94 7.63
C LEU A 609 -20.58 -4.09 8.57
N HIS A 610 -20.25 -4.07 9.87
CA HIS A 610 -20.94 -3.24 10.85
C HIS A 610 -20.90 -1.76 10.47
N TRP A 611 -19.71 -1.23 10.18
CA TRP A 611 -19.58 0.19 9.84
C TRP A 611 -20.11 0.53 8.44
N GLN A 612 -20.05 -0.40 7.49
CA GLN A 612 -20.61 -0.19 6.16
C GLN A 612 -22.12 0.07 6.21
N GLN A 613 -22.85 -0.55 7.15
CA GLN A 613 -24.28 -0.30 7.37
C GLN A 613 -24.58 1.12 7.86
N THR A 614 -23.59 1.85 8.36
CA THR A 614 -23.73 3.26 8.77
C THR A 614 -23.43 4.24 7.62
N SER A 615 -22.94 3.74 6.49
CA SER A 615 -22.67 4.56 5.31
C SER A 615 -23.98 4.97 4.64
N GLU A 616 -24.03 6.25 4.25
CA GLU A 616 -25.12 6.82 3.45
C GLU A 616 -25.33 6.14 2.09
N LEU A 617 -24.31 5.43 1.59
CA LEU A 617 -24.40 4.59 0.39
C LEU A 617 -25.41 3.45 0.55
N HIS A 618 -25.51 2.90 1.76
CA HIS A 618 -26.33 1.72 2.07
C HIS A 618 -27.60 2.07 2.84
N THR A 619 -27.65 3.25 3.48
CA THR A 619 -28.82 3.69 4.27
C THR A 619 -29.77 4.60 3.51
N ARG A 620 -29.33 5.35 2.49
CA ARG A 620 -30.24 6.24 1.75
C ARG A 620 -31.24 5.43 0.90
N PRO A 621 -32.53 5.80 0.93
CA PRO A 621 -33.54 5.13 0.12
C PRO A 621 -33.30 5.38 -1.36
N HIS A 622 -33.82 4.46 -2.19
CA HIS A 622 -33.77 4.49 -3.65
C HIS A 622 -32.38 4.28 -4.29
N VAL A 623 -31.30 4.20 -3.51
CA VAL A 623 -30.00 3.72 -4.00
C VAL A 623 -30.11 2.23 -4.31
N GLN A 624 -29.67 1.84 -5.50
CA GLN A 624 -29.70 0.45 -5.92
C GLN A 624 -28.39 -0.25 -5.55
N GLN A 625 -28.47 -1.42 -4.92
CA GLN A 625 -27.30 -2.19 -4.53
C GLN A 625 -27.13 -3.40 -5.46
N PHE A 626 -25.88 -3.74 -5.80
CA PHE A 626 -25.56 -4.93 -6.59
C PHE A 626 -24.45 -5.75 -5.93
N GLY A 627 -24.62 -7.07 -5.90
CA GLY A 627 -23.62 -8.05 -5.45
C GLY A 627 -22.79 -8.64 -6.58
N SER A 628 -23.14 -8.37 -7.86
CA SER A 628 -22.42 -8.89 -9.03
C SER A 628 -22.60 -8.04 -10.29
N ILE A 629 -21.77 -8.30 -11.31
CA ILE A 629 -21.88 -7.64 -12.62
C ILE A 629 -23.21 -7.99 -13.34
N PRO A 630 -23.65 -9.26 -13.41
CA PRO A 630 -24.98 -9.58 -13.94
C PRO A 630 -26.11 -8.82 -13.25
N GLN A 631 -26.07 -8.73 -11.92
CA GLN A 631 -27.09 -7.99 -11.16
C GLN A 631 -27.03 -6.48 -11.46
N LEU A 632 -25.82 -5.89 -11.57
CA LEU A 632 -25.66 -4.50 -12.00
C LEU A 632 -26.31 -4.25 -13.37
N LEU A 633 -26.03 -5.11 -14.35
CA LEU A 633 -26.60 -4.98 -15.69
C LEU A 633 -28.12 -5.14 -15.70
N TYR A 634 -28.63 -6.13 -14.97
CA TYR A 634 -30.06 -6.34 -14.79
C TYR A 634 -30.73 -5.08 -14.20
N LEU A 635 -30.24 -4.61 -13.05
CA LEU A 635 -30.81 -3.44 -12.38
C LEU A 635 -30.73 -2.19 -13.26
N THR A 636 -29.63 -1.98 -13.98
CA THR A 636 -29.47 -0.85 -14.91
C THR A 636 -30.46 -0.91 -16.09
N ALA A 637 -30.78 -2.11 -16.56
CA ALA A 637 -31.69 -2.33 -17.67
C ALA A 637 -33.18 -2.28 -17.26
N SER A 638 -33.52 -2.82 -16.09
CA SER A 638 -34.90 -3.11 -15.68
C SER A 638 -35.49 -2.15 -14.65
N ALA A 639 -34.66 -1.37 -13.94
CA ALA A 639 -35.16 -0.49 -12.89
C ALA A 639 -35.98 0.68 -13.44
N ASP A 640 -37.03 1.08 -12.71
CA ASP A 640 -37.76 2.32 -12.98
C ASP A 640 -36.93 3.52 -12.51
N LEU A 641 -36.04 3.97 -13.40
CA LEU A 641 -35.12 5.08 -13.16
C LEU A 641 -35.86 6.39 -12.85
N LEU A 642 -37.06 6.60 -13.41
CA LEU A 642 -37.87 7.78 -13.14
C LEU A 642 -38.41 7.76 -11.71
N GLN A 643 -38.94 6.62 -11.27
CA GLN A 643 -39.42 6.44 -9.90
C GLN A 643 -38.28 6.55 -8.90
N ILE A 644 -37.12 5.94 -9.19
CA ILE A 644 -35.91 6.04 -8.35
C ILE A 644 -35.50 7.50 -8.20
N SER A 645 -35.30 8.22 -9.31
CA SER A 645 -34.90 9.63 -9.29
C SER A 645 -35.90 10.50 -8.50
N LYS A 646 -37.20 10.29 -8.72
CA LYS A 646 -38.25 11.01 -7.98
C LYS A 646 -38.12 10.77 -6.47
N GLY A 647 -38.00 9.51 -6.05
CA GLY A 647 -37.85 9.15 -4.63
C GLY A 647 -36.57 9.73 -4.01
N MET A 648 -35.45 9.69 -4.74
CA MET A 648 -34.19 10.31 -4.30
C MET A 648 -34.35 11.82 -4.07
N ARG A 649 -35.02 12.54 -4.99
CA ARG A 649 -35.25 13.99 -4.86
C ARG A 649 -36.22 14.34 -3.72
N GLU A 650 -37.29 13.57 -3.54
CA GLU A 650 -38.22 13.76 -2.43
C GLU A 650 -37.50 13.56 -1.09
N HIS A 651 -36.70 12.50 -0.97
CA HIS A 651 -35.90 12.25 0.22
C HIS A 651 -34.82 13.33 0.43
N SER A 652 -34.09 13.71 -0.61
CA SER A 652 -33.07 14.79 -0.55
C SER A 652 -33.68 16.12 -0.13
N SER A 653 -34.88 16.47 -0.63
CA SER A 653 -35.60 17.68 -0.20
C SER A 653 -35.94 17.65 1.29
N LYS A 654 -36.31 16.48 1.83
CA LYS A 654 -36.57 16.32 3.26
C LYS A 654 -35.29 16.53 4.08
N LEU A 655 -34.19 15.89 3.69
CA LEU A 655 -32.89 16.05 4.35
C LEU A 655 -32.42 17.52 4.29
N ARG A 656 -32.63 18.21 3.16
CA ARG A 656 -32.31 19.65 3.01
C ARG A 656 -33.07 20.51 4.00
N GLN A 657 -34.35 20.23 4.21
CA GLN A 657 -35.15 20.94 5.21
C GLN A 657 -34.62 20.66 6.63
N GLU A 658 -34.35 19.40 6.96
CA GLU A 658 -33.83 19.02 8.28
C GLU A 658 -32.46 19.66 8.57
N ALA A 659 -31.57 19.72 7.57
CA ALA A 659 -30.30 20.43 7.67
C ALA A 659 -30.51 21.94 7.84
N ALA A 660 -31.37 22.57 7.03
CA ALA A 660 -31.67 24.00 7.13
C ALA A 660 -32.26 24.38 8.50
N ASP A 661 -33.16 23.56 9.05
CA ASP A 661 -33.73 23.75 10.39
C ASP A 661 -32.65 23.69 11.47
N PHE A 662 -31.75 22.70 11.39
CA PHE A 662 -30.60 22.60 12.29
C PHE A 662 -29.71 23.85 12.21
N TRP A 663 -29.29 24.26 11.02
CA TRP A 663 -28.40 25.41 10.86
C TRP A 663 -29.06 26.73 11.26
N THR A 664 -30.37 26.88 11.05
CA THR A 664 -31.16 28.02 11.55
C THR A 664 -31.10 28.09 13.08
N SER A 665 -31.25 26.96 13.76
CA SER A 665 -31.16 26.91 15.23
C SER A 665 -29.76 27.28 15.75
N VAL A 666 -28.70 26.89 15.03
CA VAL A 666 -27.31 27.26 15.34
C VAL A 666 -27.09 28.76 15.20
N LEU A 667 -27.58 29.37 14.11
CA LEU A 667 -27.49 30.82 13.88
C LEU A 667 -28.20 31.61 14.99
N HIS A 668 -29.40 31.19 15.41
CA HIS A 668 -30.12 31.85 16.51
C HIS A 668 -29.38 31.74 17.85
N ARG A 669 -28.79 30.58 18.14
CA ARG A 669 -27.95 30.40 19.34
C ARG A 669 -26.76 31.36 19.32
N PHE A 670 -26.08 31.47 18.19
CA PHE A 670 -24.92 32.35 18.03
C PHE A 670 -25.29 33.82 18.10
N GLU A 671 -26.43 34.23 17.55
CA GLU A 671 -26.95 35.58 17.70
C GLU A 671 -27.21 35.93 19.18
N ALA A 672 -27.82 35.01 19.94
CA ALA A 672 -28.06 35.22 21.36
C ALA A 672 -26.75 35.46 22.13
N LEU A 673 -25.69 34.72 21.81
CA LEU A 673 -24.36 34.88 22.42
C LEU A 673 -23.66 36.19 22.01
N ARG A 674 -23.91 36.71 20.81
CA ARG A 674 -23.37 38.01 20.38
C ARG A 674 -23.98 39.16 21.19
N ARG A 675 -25.29 39.12 21.41
CA ARG A 675 -26.02 40.18 22.15
C ARG A 675 -25.56 40.28 23.60
N THR A 676 -25.40 39.15 24.28
CA THR A 676 -24.92 39.14 25.69
C THR A 676 -23.52 39.72 25.82
N LYS A 677 -22.66 39.55 24.80
CA LYS A 677 -21.32 40.15 24.77
C LYS A 677 -21.37 41.67 24.64
N THR A 678 -22.19 42.21 23.74
CA THR A 678 -22.34 43.67 23.56
C THR A 678 -22.85 44.34 24.84
N GLU A 679 -23.74 43.68 25.58
CA GLU A 679 -24.21 44.17 26.88
C GLU A 679 -23.11 44.13 27.96
N ALA A 680 -22.33 43.04 28.02
CA ALA A 680 -21.23 42.90 28.99
C ALA A 680 -20.03 43.84 28.72
N GLU A 681 -19.69 44.10 27.44
CA GLU A 681 -18.60 45.01 27.05
C GLU A 681 -18.99 46.49 27.11
N SER A 682 -20.29 46.80 27.20
CA SER A 682 -20.78 48.16 27.47
C SER A 682 -20.66 48.59 28.95
N ALA A 683 -20.23 47.70 29.84
CA ALA A 683 -19.84 48.04 31.21
C ALA A 683 -18.40 48.61 31.22
N PRO A 684 -18.15 49.78 31.86
CA PRO A 684 -16.86 50.45 31.77
C PRO A 684 -15.78 49.67 32.53
N VAL A 685 -14.89 49.00 31.80
CA VAL A 685 -13.72 48.30 32.35
C VAL A 685 -12.45 49.05 31.96
N LEU A 686 -11.71 49.49 32.99
CA LEU A 686 -10.40 50.15 32.90
C LEU A 686 -9.36 49.23 32.27
N SER A 687 -8.86 49.58 31.07
CA SER A 687 -7.80 48.86 30.37
C SER A 687 -6.42 49.47 30.65
N SER A 688 -5.44 48.65 31.03
CA SER A 688 -4.03 49.01 31.07
C SER A 688 -3.13 47.79 30.83
N PHE A 689 -2.10 47.96 29.98
CA PHE A 689 -0.94 47.08 29.70
C PHE A 689 -1.21 45.79 28.88
N MET A 690 -0.44 45.36 27.87
CA MET A 690 0.95 45.64 27.44
C MET A 690 1.12 45.52 25.90
N SER A 691 2.15 46.18 25.37
CA SER A 691 2.77 45.90 24.06
C SER A 691 4.26 45.62 24.23
N SER A 692 4.81 44.64 23.50
CA SER A 692 6.08 44.81 22.77
C SER A 692 6.43 43.52 22.00
N GLY A 693 6.77 43.68 20.72
CA GLY A 693 7.30 42.62 19.85
C GLY A 693 8.79 42.83 19.57
N HIS A 694 9.46 41.75 19.13
CA HIS A 694 10.78 41.80 18.53
C HIS A 694 10.89 40.81 17.36
N VAL A 695 11.44 41.30 16.26
CA VAL A 695 11.70 40.61 14.98
C VAL A 695 13.22 40.48 14.83
N ILE A 696 13.72 39.30 14.43
CA ILE A 696 15.13 39.07 14.09
C ILE A 696 15.23 38.67 12.61
N GLY A 697 16.19 39.27 11.91
CA GLY A 697 16.35 39.23 10.46
C GLY A 697 17.23 38.10 9.89
N ASN A 698 17.06 37.91 8.58
CA ASN A 698 17.75 36.94 7.71
C ASN A 698 19.17 37.37 7.30
N GLY A 699 20.04 36.39 7.06
CA GLY A 699 21.32 36.58 6.36
C GLY A 699 21.83 35.32 5.65
N GLY A 700 21.86 35.36 4.31
CA GLY A 700 23.07 35.15 3.46
C GLY A 700 23.74 33.77 3.32
N SER A 701 23.75 33.28 2.07
CA SER A 701 24.36 32.05 1.52
C SER A 701 25.90 32.06 1.30
N GLY A 702 26.51 30.88 1.16
CA GLY A 702 27.77 30.66 0.43
C GLY A 702 28.33 29.24 0.61
N GLY A 703 28.56 28.50 -0.50
CA GLY A 703 28.77 27.03 -0.50
C GLY A 703 30.21 26.51 -0.40
N ASN A 704 30.33 25.18 -0.24
CA ASN A 704 31.56 24.36 -0.37
C ASN A 704 31.22 22.85 -0.46
N GLY A 705 31.18 22.28 -1.67
CA GLY A 705 30.81 20.86 -1.91
C GLY A 705 31.86 19.79 -1.55
N HIS A 706 32.92 20.14 -0.79
CA HIS A 706 33.89 19.18 -0.26
C HIS A 706 33.88 19.07 1.27
N GLU A 707 33.11 19.91 1.96
CA GLU A 707 33.00 19.90 3.43
C GLU A 707 31.89 18.96 3.92
N GLU A 708 30.81 18.79 3.14
CA GLU A 708 29.60 18.04 3.51
C GLU A 708 29.86 16.56 3.84
N HIS A 709 30.75 15.88 3.10
CA HIS A 709 31.08 14.47 3.39
C HIS A 709 31.82 14.30 4.72
N SER A 710 32.62 15.28 5.15
CA SER A 710 33.32 15.20 6.44
C SER A 710 32.37 15.48 7.60
N GLN A 711 31.41 16.37 7.40
CA GLN A 711 30.38 16.71 8.39
C GLN A 711 29.42 15.54 8.62
N LEU A 712 28.95 14.86 7.56
CA LEU A 712 28.00 13.74 7.71
C LEU A 712 28.63 12.60 8.49
N ARG A 713 29.90 12.29 8.18
CA ARG A 713 30.67 11.31 8.93
C ARG A 713 30.87 11.75 10.38
N ALA A 714 31.13 13.02 10.64
CA ALA A 714 31.28 13.53 12.01
C ALA A 714 29.99 13.45 12.83
N PHE A 715 28.81 13.56 12.20
CA PHE A 715 27.50 13.39 12.81
C PHE A 715 27.18 11.93 13.14
N LEU A 716 27.49 11.00 12.23
CA LEU A 716 27.24 9.56 12.40
C LEU A 716 28.28 8.89 13.30
N ASP A 717 29.58 9.07 13.00
CA ASP A 717 30.70 8.44 13.73
C ASP A 717 31.09 9.17 14.99
N CYS A 718 30.60 10.40 15.18
CA CYS A 718 30.90 11.23 16.34
C CYS A 718 32.38 11.61 16.43
N SER A 719 33.04 11.75 15.27
CA SER A 719 34.47 12.06 15.17
C SER A 719 34.82 13.54 15.34
N ALA A 720 33.83 14.41 15.54
CA ALA A 720 34.06 15.83 15.82
C ALA A 720 34.70 16.04 17.21
N GLU A 721 35.51 17.10 17.37
CA GLU A 721 36.13 17.43 18.68
C GLU A 721 35.07 17.79 19.72
N GLU A 722 33.95 18.35 19.29
CA GLU A 722 32.80 18.75 20.12
C GLU A 722 32.07 17.55 20.75
N HIS A 723 32.29 16.32 20.25
CA HIS A 723 31.68 15.09 20.75
C HIS A 723 32.50 14.41 21.87
N GLY A 724 33.24 15.17 22.68
CA GLY A 724 34.23 14.67 23.65
C GLY A 724 33.80 13.46 24.49
N ALA A 725 32.59 13.46 25.08
CA ALA A 725 32.09 12.34 25.87
C ALA A 725 31.79 11.08 25.01
N TRP A 726 31.28 11.27 23.79
CA TRP A 726 31.07 10.19 22.83
C TRP A 726 32.38 9.59 22.34
N ASN A 727 33.42 10.40 22.16
CA ASN A 727 34.76 9.93 21.81
C ASN A 727 35.36 9.04 22.91
N SER A 728 35.27 9.45 24.17
CA SER A 728 35.71 8.62 25.30
C SER A 728 34.92 7.30 25.40
N PHE A 729 33.60 7.37 25.22
CA PHE A 729 32.74 6.18 25.21
C PHE A 729 33.06 5.23 24.06
N ARG A 730 33.28 5.75 22.85
CA ARG A 730 33.67 4.97 21.67
C ARG A 730 34.98 4.21 21.89
N HIS A 731 36.00 4.86 22.45
CA HIS A 731 37.27 4.19 22.77
C HIS A 731 37.12 3.11 23.85
N ALA A 732 36.33 3.38 24.89
CA ALA A 732 36.03 2.39 25.92
C ALA A 732 35.24 1.20 25.34
N PHE A 733 34.30 1.45 24.43
CA PHE A 733 33.53 0.41 23.76
C PHE A 733 34.39 -0.42 22.80
N GLN A 734 35.28 0.21 22.02
CA GLN A 734 36.24 -0.49 21.16
C GLN A 734 37.16 -1.42 21.97
N SER A 735 37.65 -0.95 23.13
CA SER A 735 38.45 -1.78 24.05
C SER A 735 37.65 -2.96 24.60
N ASN A 736 36.38 -2.73 24.95
CA ASN A 736 35.49 -3.80 25.43
C ASN A 736 35.14 -4.82 24.35
N ALA A 737 34.87 -4.38 23.12
CA ALA A 737 34.67 -5.24 21.97
C ALA A 737 35.91 -6.08 21.67
N ALA A 738 37.11 -5.47 21.76
CA ALA A 738 38.37 -6.18 21.61
C ALA A 738 38.59 -7.27 22.67
N ALA A 739 38.00 -7.08 23.87
CA ALA A 739 37.96 -8.07 24.94
C ALA A 739 36.79 -9.09 24.80
N GLY A 740 36.09 -9.12 23.66
CA GLY A 740 34.98 -10.04 23.41
C GLY A 740 33.65 -9.60 24.01
N PHE A 741 33.43 -8.29 24.19
CA PHE A 741 32.22 -7.70 24.79
C PHE A 741 31.88 -8.27 26.17
N SER A 742 32.89 -8.36 27.04
CA SER A 742 32.70 -8.76 28.44
C SER A 742 31.83 -7.74 29.19
N ILE A 743 31.05 -8.20 30.18
CA ILE A 743 30.26 -7.28 31.02
C ILE A 743 31.21 -6.27 31.67
N ASN A 744 31.03 -4.99 31.33
CA ASN A 744 31.85 -3.89 31.81
C ASN A 744 30.94 -2.80 32.39
N TRP A 745 30.90 -2.72 33.72
CA TRP A 745 30.05 -1.79 34.48
C TRP A 745 30.47 -0.33 34.30
N GLU A 746 31.75 -0.04 34.09
CA GLU A 746 32.21 1.32 33.80
C GLU A 746 31.71 1.77 32.42
N LEU A 747 31.77 0.89 31.42
CA LEU A 747 31.25 1.17 30.08
C LEU A 747 29.73 1.36 30.10
N GLN A 748 29.01 0.56 30.90
CA GLN A 748 27.57 0.74 31.09
C GLN A 748 27.26 2.07 31.78
N ALA A 749 28.04 2.48 32.79
CA ALA A 749 27.85 3.78 33.44
C ALA A 749 28.09 4.95 32.47
N MET A 750 29.06 4.83 31.56
CA MET A 750 29.27 5.80 30.47
C MET A 750 28.07 5.84 29.52
N ALA A 751 27.59 4.67 29.07
CA ALA A 751 26.41 4.56 28.21
C ALA A 751 25.16 5.16 28.88
N GLN A 752 24.96 4.89 30.18
CA GLN A 752 23.84 5.42 30.96
C GLN A 752 23.93 6.94 31.12
N SER A 753 25.12 7.48 31.36
CA SER A 753 25.33 8.94 31.45
C SER A 753 25.00 9.64 30.13
N LEU A 754 25.43 9.07 29.00
CA LEU A 754 25.14 9.55 27.65
C LEU A 754 23.66 9.39 27.28
N TRP A 755 23.05 8.27 27.66
CA TRP A 755 21.61 8.08 27.48
C TRP A 755 20.81 9.08 28.30
N ASN A 756 21.17 9.31 29.57
CA ASN A 756 20.49 10.27 30.45
C ASN A 756 20.61 11.71 29.94
N SER A 757 21.74 12.09 29.33
CA SER A 757 21.92 13.43 28.75
C SER A 757 21.00 13.66 27.54
N VAL A 758 20.65 12.60 26.82
CA VAL A 758 19.67 12.65 25.71
C VAL A 758 18.23 12.53 26.23
N GLN A 759 17.96 11.60 27.16
CA GLN A 759 16.61 11.29 27.66
C GLN A 759 16.01 12.40 28.52
N GLY A 760 16.83 13.27 29.14
CA GLY A 760 16.39 14.36 30.01
C GLY A 760 15.40 15.36 29.40
N SER A 761 15.16 15.29 28.08
CA SER A 761 14.04 15.93 27.40
C SER A 761 13.41 14.93 26.41
N PRO A 762 12.14 14.51 26.60
CA PRO A 762 11.44 13.62 25.67
C PRO A 762 11.40 14.12 24.22
N GLN A 763 11.55 15.42 24.01
CA GLN A 763 11.66 16.04 22.70
C GLN A 763 12.96 15.65 21.97
N ASN A 764 14.03 15.34 22.71
CA ASN A 764 15.36 15.07 22.14
C ASN A 764 15.47 13.70 21.47
N PHE A 765 14.75 12.67 21.96
CA PHE A 765 14.80 11.33 21.34
C PHE A 765 14.02 11.28 20.02
N ALA A 766 12.80 11.83 20.01
CA ALA A 766 12.01 11.98 18.80
C ALA A 766 12.70 12.93 17.81
N ALA A 767 13.29 14.03 18.30
CA ALA A 767 14.09 14.93 17.47
C ALA A 767 15.37 14.27 16.94
N ALA A 768 16.03 13.39 17.69
CA ALA A 768 17.22 12.67 17.22
C ALA A 768 16.90 11.73 16.05
N SER A 769 15.85 10.93 16.18
CA SER A 769 15.38 10.04 15.11
C SER A 769 14.88 10.85 13.89
N ALA A 770 14.12 11.92 14.11
CA ALA A 770 13.66 12.81 13.06
C ALA A 770 14.82 13.55 12.36
N LEU A 771 15.81 14.01 13.12
CA LEU A 771 16.99 14.70 12.59
C LEU A 771 17.84 13.76 11.72
N PHE A 772 18.04 12.51 12.13
CA PHE A 772 18.70 11.51 11.30
C PHE A 772 17.95 11.29 9.98
N HIS A 773 16.63 11.15 10.03
CA HIS A 773 15.82 11.01 8.83
C HIS A 773 15.88 12.24 7.91
N GLN A 774 15.83 13.45 8.49
CA GLN A 774 15.95 14.72 7.75
C GLN A 774 17.33 14.89 7.11
N VAL A 775 18.40 14.46 7.79
CA VAL A 775 19.76 14.49 7.24
C VAL A 775 19.90 13.50 6.08
N LEU A 776 19.33 12.30 6.18
CA LEU A 776 19.38 11.29 5.10
C LEU A 776 18.68 11.73 3.82
N ILE A 777 17.55 12.44 3.93
CA ILE A 777 16.79 12.92 2.77
C ILE A 777 17.26 14.30 2.26
N GLY A 778 18.28 14.89 2.90
CA GLY A 778 18.84 16.19 2.53
C GLY A 778 18.03 17.41 2.99
N ASP A 779 17.04 17.23 3.85
CA ASP A 779 16.14 18.28 4.34
C ASP A 779 16.69 19.08 5.54
N ALA A 780 17.72 18.57 6.23
CA ALA A 780 18.40 19.27 7.32
C ALA A 780 19.91 19.39 7.07
N ALA A 781 20.48 20.56 7.37
CA ALA A 781 21.92 20.76 7.32
C ALA A 781 22.62 19.95 8.44
N VAL A 782 23.65 19.20 8.06
CA VAL A 782 24.44 18.36 8.96
C VAL A 782 25.04 19.15 10.14
N GLU A 783 25.34 20.44 9.92
CA GLU A 783 25.84 21.37 10.93
C GLU A 783 24.91 21.51 12.16
N LEU A 784 23.59 21.34 11.98
CA LEU A 784 22.62 21.39 13.07
C LEU A 784 22.79 20.20 14.03
N GLY A 785 23.11 19.03 13.49
CA GLY A 785 23.42 17.83 14.26
C GLY A 785 24.71 17.97 15.05
N ILE A 786 25.78 18.45 14.42
CA ILE A 786 27.10 18.61 15.06
C ILE A 786 27.03 19.64 16.21
N ARG A 787 26.36 20.78 16.01
CA ARG A 787 26.23 21.82 17.06
C ARG A 787 25.37 21.39 18.25
N SER A 788 24.50 20.40 18.07
CA SER A 788 23.65 19.89 19.14
C SER A 788 24.38 18.90 20.07
N GLY A 789 25.61 18.50 19.73
CA GLY A 789 26.34 17.46 20.45
C GLY A 789 25.71 16.07 20.30
N HIS A 790 24.79 15.91 19.36
CA HIS A 790 24.11 14.66 19.05
C HIS A 790 24.99 13.77 18.18
N CYS A 791 25.02 12.50 18.56
CA CYS A 791 25.88 11.48 17.98
C CYS A 791 25.00 10.26 17.73
N HIS A 792 24.53 10.09 16.49
CA HIS A 792 23.47 9.12 16.20
C HIS A 792 23.91 7.68 16.50
N TYR A 793 25.03 7.24 15.89
CA TYR A 793 25.53 5.88 16.14
C TYR A 793 26.13 5.69 17.53
N GLY A 794 26.60 6.75 18.19
CA GLY A 794 26.97 6.60 19.60
C GLY A 794 25.77 6.44 20.51
N LEU A 795 24.63 7.06 20.21
CA LEU A 795 23.39 6.82 20.96
C LEU A 795 22.87 5.39 20.73
N VAL A 796 22.90 4.90 19.49
CA VAL A 796 22.61 3.49 19.16
C VAL A 796 23.58 2.55 19.90
N ALA A 797 24.87 2.88 19.95
CA ALA A 797 25.89 2.12 20.69
C ALA A 797 25.67 2.13 22.21
N ALA A 798 25.27 3.27 22.77
CA ALA A 798 24.94 3.39 24.18
C ALA A 798 23.73 2.51 24.53
N LEU A 799 22.67 2.55 23.71
CA LEU A 799 21.50 1.68 23.86
C LEU A 799 21.87 0.19 23.72
N PHE A 800 22.76 -0.16 22.80
CA PHE A 800 23.28 -1.54 22.68
C PHE A 800 24.02 -2.00 23.94
N ILE A 801 24.90 -1.17 24.50
CA ILE A 801 25.61 -1.49 25.75
C ILE A 801 24.64 -1.60 26.94
N LEU A 802 23.68 -0.67 27.03
CA LEU A 802 22.63 -0.73 28.06
C LEU A 802 21.82 -2.01 27.92
N ALA A 803 21.39 -2.37 26.71
CA ALA A 803 20.68 -3.61 26.45
C ALA A 803 21.49 -4.85 26.87
N ARG A 804 22.78 -4.88 26.56
CA ARG A 804 23.64 -6.04 26.84
C ARG A 804 23.97 -6.19 28.32
N HIS A 805 24.16 -5.09 29.04
CA HIS A 805 24.63 -5.09 30.43
C HIS A 805 23.49 -4.87 31.44
N ASP A 806 22.25 -4.67 30.99
CA ASP A 806 21.11 -4.48 31.88
C ASP A 806 20.67 -5.80 32.53
N SER A 807 20.78 -5.84 33.85
CA SER A 807 20.29 -6.94 34.70
C SER A 807 18.87 -6.67 35.22
N HIS A 808 18.26 -5.52 34.91
CA HIS A 808 17.00 -5.05 35.47
C HIS A 808 15.79 -5.17 34.51
N GLY A 809 15.93 -5.88 33.38
CA GLY A 809 14.80 -6.28 32.52
C GLY A 809 14.37 -5.25 31.45
N ASN A 810 15.05 -4.11 31.32
CA ASN A 810 14.83 -3.13 30.24
C ASN A 810 15.65 -3.43 28.97
N ALA A 811 16.41 -4.52 28.98
CA ALA A 811 17.28 -4.94 27.90
C ALA A 811 16.59 -4.94 26.52
N PHE A 812 15.36 -5.46 26.47
CA PHE A 812 14.54 -5.50 25.25
C PHE A 812 14.15 -4.10 24.79
N HIS A 813 13.77 -3.23 25.72
CA HIS A 813 13.37 -1.85 25.41
C HIS A 813 14.52 -1.07 24.78
N TYR A 814 15.72 -1.13 25.36
CA TYR A 814 16.90 -0.47 24.80
C TYR A 814 17.26 -0.99 23.40
N SER A 815 17.15 -2.30 23.19
CA SER A 815 17.42 -2.91 21.88
C SER A 815 16.40 -2.50 20.82
N ALA A 816 15.11 -2.47 21.19
CA ALA A 816 14.04 -2.03 20.29
C ALA A 816 14.17 -0.55 19.92
N MET A 817 14.54 0.31 20.87
CA MET A 817 14.81 1.73 20.61
C MET A 817 16.01 1.91 19.68
N ALA A 818 17.09 1.16 19.90
CA ALA A 818 18.26 1.18 19.02
C ALA A 818 17.90 0.76 17.59
N LEU A 819 17.08 -0.28 17.41
CA LEU A 819 16.63 -0.74 16.09
C LEU A 819 15.67 0.27 15.42
N GLN A 820 14.79 0.90 16.19
CA GLN A 820 13.90 1.95 15.70
C GLN A 820 14.70 3.16 15.18
N MET A 821 15.80 3.52 15.83
CA MET A 821 16.72 4.57 15.38
C MET A 821 17.45 4.23 14.07
N LEU A 822 17.49 2.96 13.68
CA LEU A 822 18.02 2.48 12.39
C LEU A 822 16.91 2.24 11.34
N GLY A 823 15.70 2.76 11.58
CA GLY A 823 14.56 2.64 10.64
C GLY A 823 13.67 1.42 10.88
N GLY A 824 13.71 0.81 12.08
CA GLY A 824 12.78 -0.25 12.52
C GLY A 824 13.03 -1.65 11.95
N SER A 825 13.62 -1.73 10.76
CA SER A 825 14.06 -2.96 10.10
C SER A 825 15.54 -2.93 9.69
N ALA A 826 16.31 -1.98 10.26
CA ALA A 826 17.68 -1.66 9.84
C ALA A 826 17.79 -1.29 8.34
N ALA A 827 16.68 -0.92 7.70
CA ALA A 827 16.62 -0.62 6.27
C ALA A 827 17.37 0.68 5.88
N LEU A 828 17.79 1.47 6.87
CA LEU A 828 18.56 2.71 6.71
C LEU A 828 19.86 2.67 7.52
N ASP A 829 20.49 1.50 7.62
CA ASP A 829 21.69 1.30 8.41
C ASP A 829 22.99 1.43 7.60
N PHE A 830 23.95 2.18 8.13
CA PHE A 830 25.35 2.28 7.68
C PHE A 830 26.33 2.09 8.85
N LEU A 831 25.86 1.47 9.95
CA LEU A 831 26.65 1.23 11.15
C LEU A 831 27.86 0.33 10.87
N GLU A 832 27.78 -0.54 9.85
CA GLU A 832 28.89 -1.36 9.36
C GLU A 832 30.05 -0.53 8.80
N ASP A 833 29.77 0.66 8.26
CA ASP A 833 30.78 1.61 7.75
C ASP A 833 31.27 2.58 8.84
N SER A 834 30.72 2.46 10.05
CA SER A 834 31.03 3.34 11.17
C SER A 834 32.29 2.91 11.94
N ALA A 835 32.83 3.81 12.76
CA ALA A 835 33.94 3.50 13.66
C ALA A 835 33.50 2.72 14.93
N TRP A 836 32.21 2.40 15.07
CA TRP A 836 31.66 1.70 16.23
C TRP A 836 31.83 0.19 16.10
N PRO A 837 32.19 -0.53 17.17
CA PRO A 837 32.61 -1.92 17.07
C PRO A 837 31.44 -2.91 17.12
N PHE A 838 30.32 -2.64 16.43
CA PHE A 838 29.14 -3.52 16.34
C PHE A 838 28.30 -3.19 15.09
N SER A 839 27.46 -4.12 14.66
CA SER A 839 26.56 -4.03 13.50
C SER A 839 25.09 -4.01 13.91
N SER A 840 24.16 -3.66 13.00
CA SER A 840 22.72 -3.86 13.27
C SER A 840 22.36 -5.32 13.47
N LEU A 841 23.14 -6.24 12.90
CA LEU A 841 22.98 -7.66 13.15
C LEU A 841 23.26 -8.01 14.61
N ASP A 842 24.28 -7.41 15.23
CA ASP A 842 24.57 -7.61 16.67
C ASP A 842 23.42 -7.11 17.55
N LEU A 843 22.77 -6.00 17.18
CA LEU A 843 21.55 -5.50 17.82
C LEU A 843 20.38 -6.47 17.67
N THR A 844 20.17 -6.99 16.46
CA THR A 844 19.11 -7.96 16.17
C THR A 844 19.33 -9.25 16.96
N LEU A 845 20.57 -9.73 17.04
CA LEU A 845 20.94 -10.90 17.81
C LEU A 845 20.79 -10.67 19.33
N ALA A 846 21.03 -9.45 19.82
CA ALA A 846 20.77 -9.09 21.21
C ALA A 846 19.26 -9.16 21.55
N ILE A 847 18.38 -8.66 20.67
CA ILE A 847 16.92 -8.79 20.81
C ILE A 847 16.51 -10.25 20.86
N LEU A 848 17.02 -11.05 19.91
CA LEU A 848 16.71 -12.47 19.81
C LEU A 848 17.12 -13.23 21.08
N HIS A 849 18.34 -13.02 21.57
CA HIS A 849 18.84 -13.67 22.79
C HIS A 849 17.99 -13.32 24.02
N GLN A 850 17.53 -12.07 24.13
CA GLN A 850 16.70 -11.62 25.26
C GLN A 850 15.28 -12.19 25.21
N SER A 851 14.70 -12.31 24.02
CA SER A 851 13.36 -12.88 23.82
C SER A 851 13.26 -14.38 24.14
N THR A 852 14.40 -15.07 24.25
CA THR A 852 14.48 -16.52 24.47
C THR A 852 14.81 -16.95 25.91
N SER A 853 14.84 -16.03 26.88
CA SER A 853 15.13 -16.38 28.27
C SER A 853 14.00 -17.23 28.89
N PRO A 854 14.26 -18.44 29.44
CA PRO A 854 13.22 -19.43 29.79
C PRO A 854 12.34 -19.13 31.02
N GLY A 855 12.15 -17.85 31.40
CA GLY A 855 11.54 -17.47 32.68
C GLY A 855 10.28 -16.61 32.60
N ASP A 856 9.98 -15.97 31.46
CA ASP A 856 8.93 -14.93 31.36
C ASP A 856 7.85 -15.26 30.31
N GLU A 857 7.24 -16.44 30.39
CA GLU A 857 6.06 -16.78 29.56
C GLU A 857 4.79 -15.97 29.93
N GLY A 858 4.84 -15.11 30.96
CA GLY A 858 3.66 -14.46 31.52
C GLY A 858 3.40 -12.99 31.12
N THR A 859 4.34 -12.28 30.48
CA THR A 859 4.18 -10.80 30.31
C THR A 859 4.80 -10.20 29.05
N ILE A 860 5.26 -10.99 28.08
CA ILE A 860 5.73 -10.44 26.80
C ILE A 860 4.52 -10.04 25.96
N GLY A 861 4.12 -8.77 26.08
CA GLY A 861 3.18 -8.12 25.18
C GLY A 861 3.61 -8.30 23.72
N THR A 862 2.63 -8.57 22.87
CA THR A 862 2.74 -8.87 21.44
C THR A 862 3.78 -8.01 20.71
N CYS A 863 4.86 -8.64 20.23
CA CYS A 863 5.85 -8.02 19.36
C CYS A 863 5.25 -7.83 17.94
N PRO A 864 5.07 -6.60 17.42
CA PRO A 864 4.45 -6.37 16.12
C PRO A 864 5.42 -6.42 14.93
N LEU A 865 6.74 -6.61 15.16
CA LEU A 865 7.75 -6.36 14.14
C LEU A 865 8.25 -7.61 13.37
N PHE A 866 7.92 -8.84 13.78
CA PHE A 866 8.32 -10.05 13.04
C PHE A 866 7.27 -11.18 13.11
N SER A 867 6.94 -11.77 11.94
CA SER A 867 6.12 -12.98 11.82
C SER A 867 6.79 -14.17 12.51
N CYS A 868 6.06 -14.81 13.44
CA CYS A 868 6.55 -15.92 14.28
C CYS A 868 7.02 -17.17 13.51
N ALA A 869 6.72 -17.29 12.21
CA ALA A 869 6.99 -18.51 11.43
C ALA A 869 8.49 -18.74 11.10
N ASN A 870 9.33 -17.70 11.11
CA ASN A 870 10.76 -17.83 10.77
C ASN A 870 11.68 -18.12 11.98
N PHE A 871 11.16 -18.04 13.22
CA PHE A 871 11.95 -18.15 14.45
C PHE A 871 12.56 -19.54 14.69
N GLY A 872 11.84 -20.61 14.34
CA GLY A 872 12.32 -21.99 14.55
C GLY A 872 13.49 -22.40 13.64
N ARG A 873 13.59 -21.81 12.44
CA ARG A 873 14.64 -22.14 11.45
C ARG A 873 15.96 -21.43 11.68
N VAL A 874 15.93 -20.21 12.23
CA VAL A 874 17.15 -19.45 12.55
C VAL A 874 17.85 -20.05 13.78
N ARG A 875 17.08 -20.55 14.76
CA ARG A 875 17.60 -21.22 15.96
C ARG A 875 18.50 -22.42 15.65
N SER A 876 18.10 -23.29 14.71
CA SER A 876 18.90 -24.48 14.37
C SER A 876 20.18 -24.16 13.60
N ILE A 877 20.28 -22.98 12.97
CA ILE A 877 21.47 -22.53 12.26
C ILE A 877 22.47 -21.89 13.25
N ILE A 878 21.97 -21.20 14.28
CA ILE A 878 22.80 -20.47 15.26
C ILE A 878 23.31 -21.39 16.38
N GLU A 879 22.51 -22.34 16.87
CA GLU A 879 22.88 -23.17 18.02
C GLU A 879 23.98 -24.22 17.71
N ASP A 880 24.23 -24.54 16.43
CA ASP A 880 25.07 -25.69 16.10
C ASP A 880 26.55 -25.42 15.74
N ARG A 881 27.03 -24.22 15.34
CA ARG A 881 28.42 -24.13 14.77
C ARG A 881 29.29 -22.88 14.90
N ILE A 882 28.99 -21.82 15.65
CA ILE A 882 29.89 -20.64 15.69
C ILE A 882 30.17 -20.14 17.12
N PRO A 883 31.40 -20.32 17.66
CA PRO A 883 31.83 -19.59 18.85
C PRO A 883 31.95 -18.10 18.52
N TRP A 884 31.21 -17.28 19.25
CA TRP A 884 31.12 -15.82 19.10
C TRP A 884 32.46 -15.06 19.15
N SER A 885 33.52 -15.66 19.69
CA SER A 885 34.86 -15.05 19.73
C SER A 885 35.56 -14.92 18.37
N SER A 886 34.95 -15.41 17.28
CA SER A 886 35.57 -15.49 15.95
C SER A 886 35.07 -14.48 14.91
N LEU A 887 34.02 -13.70 15.19
CA LEU A 887 33.37 -12.88 14.15
C LEU A 887 33.57 -11.36 14.22
N SER A 888 34.06 -10.78 15.33
CA SER A 888 34.03 -9.32 15.53
C SER A 888 35.39 -8.62 15.68
N HIS A 889 36.49 -9.23 15.25
CA HIS A 889 37.79 -8.54 15.24
C HIS A 889 38.47 -8.66 13.88
N ARG A 890 38.46 -7.53 13.14
CA ARG A 890 39.44 -7.10 12.10
C ARG A 890 38.79 -6.66 10.78
N ILE A 891 38.29 -5.42 10.74
CA ILE A 891 38.49 -4.53 9.58
C ILE A 891 38.64 -3.10 10.10
N GLN A 892 39.86 -2.72 10.51
CA GLN A 892 40.25 -1.30 10.57
C GLN A 892 41.61 -1.14 9.89
N HIS A 893 41.69 -0.08 9.10
CA HIS A 893 42.73 0.29 8.14
C HIS A 893 44.17 0.00 8.58
N ASN A 894 44.78 -0.99 7.93
CA ASN A 894 46.21 -1.01 7.64
C ASN A 894 46.42 -1.89 6.39
N LEU A 895 46.06 -1.37 5.21
CA LEU A 895 46.60 -1.92 3.96
C LEU A 895 48.11 -1.70 3.98
N PRO A 896 48.94 -2.73 3.71
CA PRO A 896 50.39 -2.56 3.67
C PRO A 896 50.75 -1.53 2.58
N VAL A 897 51.19 -0.36 3.02
CA VAL A 897 51.76 0.70 2.18
C VAL A 897 53.09 0.17 1.63
N GLY A 898 53.06 -0.46 0.46
CA GLY A 898 54.28 -1.01 -0.16
C GLY A 898 54.14 -1.68 -1.51
N TYR A 899 52.92 -2.02 -1.97
CA TYR A 899 52.75 -2.66 -3.28
C TYR A 899 52.52 -1.63 -4.38
N GLU A 900 53.56 -1.36 -5.18
CA GLU A 900 53.45 -0.60 -6.42
C GLU A 900 52.69 -1.43 -7.47
N VAL A 901 51.37 -1.29 -7.52
CA VAL A 901 50.57 -1.85 -8.63
C VAL A 901 51.14 -1.34 -9.96
N PRO A 902 51.58 -2.24 -10.87
CA PRO A 902 52.29 -1.87 -12.10
C PRO A 902 51.59 -0.74 -12.85
N ASN A 903 52.35 0.21 -13.39
CA ASN A 903 51.81 1.36 -14.13
C ASN A 903 51.28 0.98 -15.52
N ARG A 904 50.24 0.13 -15.56
CA ARG A 904 49.56 -0.33 -16.77
C ARG A 904 48.06 -0.39 -16.51
N LYS A 905 47.26 -0.25 -17.57
CA LYS A 905 45.82 -0.49 -17.51
C LYS A 905 45.53 -1.98 -17.42
N TRP A 906 44.51 -2.33 -16.64
CA TRP A 906 43.98 -3.68 -16.47
C TRP A 906 42.74 -3.86 -17.34
N LYS A 907 42.68 -4.95 -18.09
CA LYS A 907 41.44 -5.33 -18.78
C LYS A 907 40.52 -6.07 -17.82
N VAL A 908 39.34 -5.50 -17.57
CA VAL A 908 38.37 -6.03 -16.62
C VAL A 908 37.08 -6.39 -17.35
N ALA A 909 36.79 -7.68 -17.45
CA ALA A 909 35.52 -8.14 -18.00
C ALA A 909 34.48 -8.24 -16.88
N VAL A 910 33.32 -7.63 -17.06
CA VAL A 910 32.24 -7.62 -16.06
C VAL A 910 31.04 -8.37 -16.62
N VAL A 911 30.72 -9.53 -16.07
CA VAL A 911 29.64 -10.41 -16.55
C VAL A 911 28.52 -10.49 -15.52
N GLY A 912 27.29 -10.13 -15.89
CA GLY A 912 26.15 -10.29 -14.98
C GLY A 912 24.83 -9.80 -15.55
N VAL A 913 23.73 -10.16 -14.89
CA VAL A 913 22.38 -9.86 -15.39
C VAL A 913 21.87 -8.45 -15.05
N HIS A 914 22.39 -7.83 -13.99
CA HIS A 914 21.88 -6.58 -13.43
C HIS A 914 22.85 -5.40 -13.70
N PRO A 915 22.45 -4.38 -14.48
CA PRO A 915 23.33 -3.28 -14.88
C PRO A 915 23.90 -2.47 -13.71
N SER A 916 23.08 -2.09 -12.72
CA SER A 916 23.54 -1.30 -11.58
C SER A 916 24.54 -2.05 -10.69
N LEU A 917 24.26 -3.33 -10.37
CA LEU A 917 25.15 -4.18 -9.58
C LEU A 917 26.51 -4.39 -10.27
N SER A 918 26.48 -4.56 -11.60
CA SER A 918 27.70 -4.71 -12.42
C SER A 918 28.50 -3.41 -12.48
N ALA A 919 27.83 -2.27 -12.56
CA ALA A 919 28.47 -0.95 -12.53
C ALA A 919 29.14 -0.66 -11.20
N ASP A 920 28.46 -0.96 -10.09
CA ASP A 920 28.93 -0.68 -8.73
C ASP A 920 30.30 -1.34 -8.46
N ILE A 921 30.38 -2.66 -8.64
CA ILE A 921 31.64 -3.38 -8.44
C ILE A 921 32.72 -3.01 -9.46
N ALA A 922 32.35 -2.68 -10.70
CA ALA A 922 33.31 -2.22 -11.70
C ALA A 922 33.94 -0.88 -11.29
N PHE A 923 33.13 0.05 -10.76
CA PHE A 923 33.63 1.32 -10.24
C PHE A 923 34.49 1.13 -8.99
N ALA A 924 34.12 0.23 -8.09
CA ALA A 924 34.94 -0.12 -6.93
C ALA A 924 36.31 -0.67 -7.35
N VAL A 925 36.35 -1.59 -8.32
CA VAL A 925 37.60 -2.15 -8.85
C VAL A 925 38.43 -1.09 -9.59
N ASN A 926 37.79 -0.21 -10.37
CA ASN A 926 38.46 0.92 -11.00
C ASN A 926 39.12 1.85 -9.97
N ALA A 927 38.39 2.18 -8.90
CA ALA A 927 38.89 3.02 -7.82
C ALA A 927 40.07 2.35 -7.11
N ALA A 928 39.96 1.05 -6.79
CA ALA A 928 41.04 0.26 -6.20
C ALA A 928 42.30 0.23 -7.09
N LEU A 929 42.12 0.17 -8.41
CA LEU A 929 43.20 0.21 -9.40
C LEU A 929 43.59 1.64 -9.84
N ARG A 930 43.05 2.66 -9.16
CA ARG A 930 43.33 4.10 -9.36
C ARG A 930 43.02 4.60 -10.77
N GLY A 931 41.86 4.26 -11.31
CA GLY A 931 41.44 4.69 -12.65
C GLY A 931 42.13 3.92 -13.79
N ARG A 932 42.89 2.85 -13.48
CA ARG A 932 43.70 2.11 -14.45
C ARG A 932 43.03 0.81 -14.89
N THR A 933 41.73 0.86 -15.13
CA THR A 933 41.01 -0.24 -15.74
C THR A 933 40.42 0.17 -17.08
N GLU A 934 40.25 -0.82 -17.94
CA GLU A 934 39.45 -0.79 -19.13
C GLU A 934 38.36 -1.83 -18.90
N HIS A 935 37.10 -1.40 -18.77
CA HIS A 935 35.98 -2.32 -18.52
C HIS A 935 35.23 -2.62 -19.81
N GLN A 936 34.77 -3.85 -19.93
CA GLN A 936 33.70 -4.21 -20.87
C GLN A 936 32.68 -5.06 -20.14
N TYR A 937 31.41 -4.77 -20.38
CA TYR A 937 30.28 -5.41 -19.72
C TYR A 937 29.67 -6.47 -20.64
N PHE A 938 29.20 -7.56 -20.04
CA PHE A 938 28.60 -8.70 -20.74
C PHE A 938 27.40 -9.26 -19.96
N GLY A 939 26.41 -9.81 -20.67
CA GLY A 939 25.24 -10.45 -20.07
C GLY A 939 24.19 -9.49 -19.48
N LEU A 940 24.33 -8.18 -19.71
CA LEU A 940 23.44 -7.20 -19.06
C LEU A 940 22.02 -7.26 -19.63
N SER A 941 21.02 -7.45 -18.76
CA SER A 941 19.62 -7.53 -19.20
C SER A 941 18.99 -6.17 -19.54
N CYS A 942 18.25 -6.14 -20.66
CA CYS A 942 17.32 -5.07 -21.02
C CYS A 942 15.97 -5.72 -21.36
N PRO A 943 15.17 -6.08 -20.34
CA PRO A 943 13.95 -6.83 -20.54
C PRO A 943 12.86 -5.94 -21.13
N ALA A 944 12.06 -6.46 -22.06
CA ALA A 944 11.09 -5.70 -22.85
C ALA A 944 9.85 -5.17 -22.07
N HIS A 945 9.68 -5.54 -20.79
CA HIS A 945 8.55 -5.07 -19.97
C HIS A 945 8.76 -3.66 -19.36
N HIS A 946 7.66 -2.92 -19.18
CA HIS A 946 7.66 -1.51 -18.77
C HIS A 946 8.35 -1.24 -17.40
N SER A 947 8.36 -2.19 -16.46
CA SER A 947 9.00 -1.99 -15.16
C SER A 947 10.54 -1.97 -15.21
N ALA A 948 11.18 -2.50 -16.26
CA ALA A 948 12.63 -2.50 -16.40
C ALA A 948 13.18 -1.55 -17.48
N VAL A 949 12.37 -0.60 -17.95
CA VAL A 949 12.84 0.48 -18.85
C VAL A 949 14.04 1.22 -18.24
N HIS A 950 14.06 1.37 -16.91
CA HIS A 950 15.18 1.98 -16.20
C HIS A 950 16.49 1.16 -16.28
N HIS A 951 16.44 -0.18 -16.36
CA HIS A 951 17.64 -1.01 -16.59
C HIS A 951 18.22 -0.78 -17.98
N CYS A 952 17.35 -0.67 -18.99
CA CYS A 952 17.75 -0.37 -20.37
C CYS A 952 18.37 1.02 -20.49
N SER A 953 17.72 2.03 -19.88
CA SER A 953 18.24 3.41 -19.83
C SER A 953 19.60 3.44 -19.15
N PHE A 954 19.73 2.85 -17.96
CA PHE A 954 20.98 2.82 -17.20
C PHE A 954 22.09 2.11 -17.98
N ARG A 955 21.81 0.94 -18.55
CA ARG A 955 22.77 0.20 -19.37
C ARG A 955 23.24 0.98 -20.59
N CYS A 956 22.34 1.68 -21.29
CA CYS A 956 22.68 2.43 -22.50
C CYS A 956 23.37 3.77 -22.18
N GLU A 957 22.80 4.54 -21.25
CA GLU A 957 23.25 5.91 -20.93
C GLU A 957 24.45 5.94 -19.98
N VAL A 958 24.52 5.03 -19.00
CA VAL A 958 25.59 5.00 -18.00
C VAL A 958 26.74 4.09 -18.41
N LEU A 959 26.42 2.91 -18.96
CA LEU A 959 27.44 1.91 -19.34
C LEU A 959 27.82 1.94 -20.82
N GLY A 960 27.08 2.69 -21.66
CA GLY A 960 27.36 2.81 -23.08
C GLY A 960 27.07 1.54 -23.90
N GLN A 961 26.33 0.56 -23.35
CA GLN A 961 26.12 -0.74 -23.99
C GLN A 961 24.65 -0.96 -24.38
N CYS A 962 24.17 -0.27 -25.41
CA CYS A 962 22.75 -0.29 -25.79
C CYS A 962 22.29 -1.58 -26.52
N SER A 963 23.21 -2.40 -27.03
CA SER A 963 22.92 -3.63 -27.78
C SER A 963 23.28 -4.88 -26.98
N ASN A 964 22.44 -5.93 -27.05
CA ASN A 964 22.71 -7.21 -26.40
C ASN A 964 24.02 -7.82 -26.90
N ASP A 965 24.70 -8.53 -25.99
CA ASP A 965 25.88 -9.30 -26.32
C ASP A 965 25.56 -10.81 -26.35
N ALA A 966 26.51 -11.60 -26.83
CA ALA A 966 26.33 -13.03 -26.99
C ALA A 966 26.10 -13.78 -25.66
N ILE A 967 26.61 -13.30 -24.53
CA ILE A 967 26.32 -13.92 -23.22
C ILE A 967 24.85 -13.70 -22.87
N PHE A 968 24.30 -12.51 -23.15
CA PHE A 968 22.88 -12.25 -22.96
C PHE A 968 22.00 -13.10 -23.89
N ASP A 969 22.26 -13.05 -25.20
CA ASP A 969 21.38 -13.68 -26.19
C ASP A 969 21.47 -15.22 -26.17
N VAL A 970 22.66 -15.78 -25.98
CA VAL A 970 22.89 -17.23 -26.10
C VAL A 970 22.81 -17.94 -24.75
N ILE A 971 23.43 -17.39 -23.70
CA ILE A 971 23.48 -18.07 -22.40
C ILE A 971 22.27 -17.71 -21.54
N LEU A 972 22.07 -16.42 -21.27
CA LEU A 972 20.99 -15.99 -20.39
C LEU A 972 19.62 -16.18 -21.02
N GLY A 973 19.49 -16.00 -22.33
CA GLY A 973 18.26 -16.29 -23.08
C GLY A 973 17.83 -17.76 -23.07
N GLN A 974 18.78 -18.69 -22.82
CA GLN A 974 18.51 -20.10 -22.61
C GLN A 974 18.24 -20.45 -21.14
N MET A 975 18.76 -19.66 -20.19
CA MET A 975 18.51 -19.88 -18.76
C MET A 975 17.22 -19.23 -18.26
N LEU A 976 16.79 -18.14 -18.90
CA LEU A 976 15.59 -17.37 -18.54
C LEU A 976 14.70 -17.09 -19.74
N ASN A 977 13.40 -17.06 -19.48
CA ASN A 977 12.46 -16.35 -20.32
C ASN A 977 12.33 -14.90 -19.82
N PHE A 978 12.94 -13.96 -20.54
CA PHE A 978 12.93 -12.55 -20.14
C PHE A 978 11.58 -11.84 -20.31
N ALA A 979 10.60 -12.48 -20.98
CA ALA A 979 9.25 -11.94 -21.08
C ALA A 979 8.47 -12.08 -19.74
N ASP A 980 8.75 -13.13 -18.98
CA ASP A 980 8.01 -13.47 -17.74
C ASP A 980 8.92 -13.75 -16.52
N PHE A 981 10.24 -13.61 -16.67
CA PHE A 981 11.27 -13.91 -15.66
C PHE A 981 11.24 -15.35 -15.13
N THR A 982 10.76 -16.30 -15.91
CA THR A 982 10.78 -17.72 -15.53
C THR A 982 12.08 -18.41 -15.93
N GLN A 983 12.53 -19.34 -15.08
CA GLN A 983 13.69 -20.17 -15.37
C GLN A 983 13.34 -21.23 -16.40
N LYS A 984 14.17 -21.34 -17.44
CA LYS A 984 14.07 -22.41 -18.44
C LYS A 984 14.87 -23.63 -17.99
N SER A 985 14.45 -24.81 -18.45
CA SER A 985 15.31 -26.00 -18.35
C SER A 985 16.42 -25.90 -19.40
N PHE A 986 17.67 -26.12 -19.00
CA PHE A 986 18.82 -26.08 -19.89
C PHE A 986 19.81 -27.19 -19.54
N ASP A 987 20.63 -27.59 -20.51
CA ASP A 987 21.74 -28.53 -20.28
C ASP A 987 23.01 -27.73 -19.95
N GLN A 988 23.58 -27.98 -18.76
CA GLN A 988 24.79 -27.31 -18.29
C GLN A 988 25.97 -27.54 -19.23
N GLN A 989 26.15 -28.75 -19.77
CA GLN A 989 27.30 -29.06 -20.62
C GLN A 989 27.21 -28.31 -21.95
N VAL A 990 26.00 -28.17 -22.49
CA VAL A 990 25.75 -27.38 -23.70
C VAL A 990 26.04 -25.91 -23.43
N LEU A 991 25.49 -25.33 -22.35
CA LEU A 991 25.75 -23.93 -22.00
C LEU A 991 27.23 -23.64 -21.71
N THR A 992 27.95 -24.53 -21.03
CA THR A 992 29.39 -24.37 -20.80
C THR A 992 30.17 -24.41 -22.11
N GLN A 993 29.81 -25.28 -23.07
CA GLN A 993 30.44 -25.33 -24.40
C GLN A 993 30.16 -24.07 -25.22
N GLU A 994 28.92 -23.58 -25.20
CA GLU A 994 28.55 -22.33 -25.87
C GLU A 994 29.26 -21.13 -25.24
N LEU A 995 29.34 -21.10 -23.91
CA LEU A 995 30.09 -20.07 -23.18
C LEU A 995 31.58 -20.13 -23.54
N GLN A 996 32.15 -21.32 -23.70
CA GLN A 996 33.52 -21.51 -24.17
C GLN A 996 33.74 -21.01 -25.59
N ALA A 997 32.77 -21.21 -26.49
CA ALA A 997 32.81 -20.64 -27.83
C ALA A 997 32.75 -19.11 -27.79
N ILE A 998 31.86 -18.52 -26.98
CA ILE A 998 31.73 -17.07 -26.81
C ILE A 998 33.03 -16.48 -26.29
N VAL A 999 33.55 -17.00 -25.18
CA VAL A 999 34.80 -16.56 -24.55
C VAL A 999 35.97 -16.65 -25.52
N SER A 1000 36.08 -17.74 -26.29
CA SER A 1000 37.17 -17.93 -27.25
C SER A 1000 37.06 -17.00 -28.46
N SER A 1001 35.85 -16.56 -28.82
CA SER A 1001 35.59 -15.67 -29.95
C SER A 1001 35.73 -14.18 -29.61
N ASP A 1002 35.53 -13.81 -28.34
CA ASP A 1002 35.63 -12.44 -27.86
C ASP A 1002 37.05 -12.16 -27.33
N ALA A 1003 37.80 -11.33 -28.07
CA ALA A 1003 39.19 -10.99 -27.75
C ALA A 1003 39.34 -10.21 -26.43
N PHE A 1004 38.27 -9.57 -25.94
CA PHE A 1004 38.28 -8.86 -24.67
C PHE A 1004 38.04 -9.80 -23.49
N LEU A 1005 37.03 -10.68 -23.58
CA LEU A 1005 36.76 -11.72 -22.57
C LEU A 1005 37.95 -12.67 -22.40
N SER A 1006 38.49 -13.18 -23.50
CA SER A 1006 39.65 -14.08 -23.49
C SER A 1006 40.94 -13.38 -23.05
N GLY A 1007 41.06 -12.09 -23.30
CA GLY A 1007 42.21 -11.26 -22.91
C GLY A 1007 42.05 -10.52 -21.58
N ALA A 1008 40.97 -10.74 -20.85
CA ALA A 1008 40.71 -10.09 -19.57
C ALA A 1008 41.72 -10.55 -18.52
N GLU A 1009 42.21 -9.60 -17.75
CA GLU A 1009 43.20 -9.84 -16.69
C GLU A 1009 42.55 -10.02 -15.32
N LEU A 1010 41.29 -9.59 -15.22
CA LEU A 1010 40.40 -9.79 -14.11
C LEU A 1010 38.97 -9.96 -14.65
N GLN A 1011 38.26 -10.96 -14.16
CA GLN A 1011 36.85 -11.20 -14.44
C GLN A 1011 36.05 -10.78 -13.21
N ILE A 1012 34.95 -10.07 -13.38
CA ILE A 1012 33.99 -9.76 -12.34
C ILE A 1012 32.67 -10.42 -12.72
N CYS A 1013 32.12 -11.26 -11.87
CA CYS A 1013 30.81 -11.87 -12.10
C CYS A 1013 29.80 -11.44 -11.05
N THR A 1014 28.68 -10.82 -11.46
CA THR A 1014 27.68 -10.26 -10.52
C THR A 1014 26.39 -11.08 -10.38
N GLY A 1015 26.34 -12.23 -11.03
CA GLY A 1015 25.27 -13.22 -10.86
C GLY A 1015 24.44 -13.45 -12.13
N PRO A 1016 23.64 -14.54 -12.18
CA PRO A 1016 23.50 -15.59 -11.15
C PRO A 1016 24.81 -16.34 -10.84
N TYR A 1017 24.98 -16.87 -9.62
CA TYR A 1017 26.21 -17.59 -9.22
C TYR A 1017 26.50 -18.75 -10.18
N TYR A 1018 25.46 -19.40 -10.66
CA TYR A 1018 25.57 -20.48 -11.63
C TYR A 1018 26.28 -20.06 -12.93
N LEU A 1019 26.03 -18.84 -13.43
CA LEU A 1019 26.78 -18.27 -14.56
C LEU A 1019 28.26 -18.04 -14.19
N CYS A 1020 28.52 -17.54 -12.98
CA CYS A 1020 29.89 -17.35 -12.47
C CYS A 1020 30.65 -18.67 -12.40
N HIS A 1021 30.00 -19.73 -11.94
CA HIS A 1021 30.56 -21.08 -11.89
C HIS A 1021 30.92 -21.59 -13.29
N MET A 1022 30.04 -21.44 -14.29
CA MET A 1022 30.35 -21.82 -15.67
C MET A 1022 31.50 -20.97 -16.26
N LEU A 1023 31.51 -19.66 -16.02
CA LEU A 1023 32.60 -18.79 -16.46
C LEU A 1023 33.94 -19.24 -15.87
N GLN A 1024 33.98 -19.67 -14.61
CA GLN A 1024 35.19 -20.13 -13.95
C GLN A 1024 35.74 -21.43 -14.57
N GLN A 1025 34.88 -22.27 -15.13
CA GLN A 1025 35.31 -23.49 -15.83
C GLN A 1025 35.95 -23.20 -17.19
N VAL A 1026 35.64 -22.04 -17.78
CA VAL A 1026 35.98 -21.68 -19.16
C VAL A 1026 37.13 -20.67 -19.23
N LEU A 1027 37.32 -19.87 -18.19
CA LEU A 1027 38.28 -18.77 -18.13
C LEU A 1027 39.45 -19.10 -17.20
N ASP A 1028 40.67 -18.86 -17.69
CA ASP A 1028 41.90 -18.98 -16.88
C ASP A 1028 42.21 -17.71 -16.06
N ALA A 1029 41.45 -16.63 -16.27
CA ALA A 1029 41.67 -15.35 -15.60
C ALA A 1029 41.16 -15.38 -14.14
N PRO A 1030 41.83 -14.67 -13.22
CA PRO A 1030 41.32 -14.48 -11.86
C PRO A 1030 39.91 -13.91 -11.88
N MET A 1031 39.03 -14.44 -11.05
CA MET A 1031 37.62 -14.04 -10.99
C MET A 1031 37.23 -13.52 -9.61
N LEU A 1032 36.58 -12.36 -9.61
CA LEU A 1032 35.89 -11.77 -8.48
C LEU A 1032 34.39 -12.03 -8.63
N ILE A 1033 33.79 -12.73 -7.68
CA ILE A 1033 32.35 -13.00 -7.67
C ILE A 1033 31.68 -12.00 -6.69
N TYR A 1034 30.77 -11.18 -7.19
CA TYR A 1034 30.08 -10.12 -6.43
C TYR A 1034 28.56 -10.32 -6.48
N MET A 1035 28.04 -11.06 -5.50
CA MET A 1035 26.65 -11.53 -5.52
C MET A 1035 25.68 -10.54 -4.88
N GLY A 1036 24.79 -9.96 -5.68
CA GLY A 1036 23.60 -9.24 -5.20
C GLY A 1036 22.30 -10.06 -5.29
N LEU A 1037 22.38 -11.27 -5.86
CA LEU A 1037 21.27 -12.21 -6.01
C LEU A 1037 21.54 -13.48 -5.19
N THR A 1038 20.49 -14.25 -4.86
CA THR A 1038 20.66 -15.51 -4.13
C THR A 1038 21.54 -16.49 -4.92
N MET A 1039 22.38 -17.25 -4.23
CA MET A 1039 23.31 -18.18 -4.91
C MET A 1039 22.59 -19.24 -5.75
N THR A 1040 21.38 -19.62 -5.36
CA THR A 1040 20.54 -20.59 -6.08
C THR A 1040 19.74 -19.98 -7.22
N TYR A 1041 19.80 -18.66 -7.41
CA TYR A 1041 19.09 -17.98 -8.48
C TYR A 1041 19.54 -18.56 -9.84
N MET A 1042 18.58 -19.03 -10.63
CA MET A 1042 18.78 -19.68 -11.95
C MET A 1042 19.56 -21.01 -11.94
N ALA A 1043 19.85 -21.60 -10.78
CA ALA A 1043 20.42 -22.94 -10.70
C ALA A 1043 19.30 -23.97 -10.92
N PRO A 1044 19.44 -24.94 -11.83
CA PRO A 1044 18.47 -26.02 -11.92
C PRO A 1044 18.55 -26.87 -10.65
N SER A 1045 17.41 -27.40 -10.20
CA SER A 1045 17.31 -28.10 -8.90
C SER A 1045 18.34 -29.22 -8.72
N TYR A 1046 18.70 -29.93 -9.79
CA TYR A 1046 19.72 -30.99 -9.75
C TYR A 1046 21.16 -30.48 -9.56
N ALA A 1047 21.46 -29.23 -9.95
CA ALA A 1047 22.81 -28.67 -9.91
C ALA A 1047 23.09 -27.84 -8.65
N VAL A 1048 22.06 -27.55 -7.84
CA VAL A 1048 22.19 -26.78 -6.59
C VAL A 1048 23.25 -27.39 -5.66
N LYS A 1049 23.28 -28.72 -5.54
CA LYS A 1049 24.24 -29.41 -4.65
C LYS A 1049 25.67 -29.22 -5.12
N GLU A 1050 25.96 -29.51 -6.39
CA GLU A 1050 27.29 -29.36 -6.99
C GLU A 1050 27.77 -27.90 -6.92
N MET A 1051 26.87 -26.96 -7.20
CA MET A 1051 27.14 -25.53 -7.10
C MET A 1051 27.49 -25.09 -5.67
N LEU A 1052 26.74 -25.56 -4.67
CA LEU A 1052 27.04 -25.27 -3.26
C LEU A 1052 28.35 -25.92 -2.81
N GLU A 1053 28.67 -27.12 -3.31
CA GLU A 1053 29.95 -27.78 -3.07
C GLU A 1053 31.12 -27.02 -3.71
N SER A 1054 30.95 -26.51 -4.93
CA SER A 1054 31.93 -25.65 -5.61
C SER A 1054 32.15 -24.34 -4.83
N ALA A 1055 31.07 -23.66 -4.44
CA ALA A 1055 31.15 -22.45 -3.63
C ALA A 1055 31.85 -22.69 -2.29
N ARG A 1056 31.55 -23.83 -1.66
CA ARG A 1056 32.19 -24.25 -0.40
C ARG A 1056 33.67 -24.53 -0.60
N SER A 1057 34.06 -25.18 -1.70
CA SER A 1057 35.47 -25.44 -2.04
C SER A 1057 36.24 -24.13 -2.19
N ILE A 1058 35.69 -23.19 -2.97
CA ILE A 1058 36.28 -21.86 -3.19
C ILE A 1058 36.40 -21.10 -1.86
N ALA A 1059 35.36 -21.13 -1.03
CA ALA A 1059 35.38 -20.51 0.29
C ALA A 1059 36.37 -21.17 1.26
N SER A 1060 36.59 -22.49 1.14
CA SER A 1060 37.54 -23.22 1.98
C SER A 1060 39.00 -23.03 1.61
N ASP A 1061 39.29 -22.68 0.35
CA ASP A 1061 40.63 -22.34 -0.13
C ASP A 1061 41.05 -20.93 0.32
N PHE A 1062 40.10 -20.10 0.76
CA PHE A 1062 40.36 -18.81 1.39
C PHE A 1062 40.63 -18.98 2.90
N THR A 1063 41.89 -19.18 3.28
CA THR A 1063 42.32 -18.87 4.66
C THR A 1063 42.46 -17.35 4.81
N TRP A 1064 41.61 -16.75 5.64
CA TRP A 1064 41.70 -15.33 6.01
C TRP A 1064 43.13 -14.99 6.49
N MET A 1065 43.77 -13.99 5.86
CA MET A 1065 45.07 -13.49 6.29
C MET A 1065 44.94 -12.80 7.66
N GLY A 1066 45.29 -13.52 8.72
CA GLY A 1066 45.52 -12.93 10.03
C GLY A 1066 46.76 -12.03 10.00
N SER A 1067 46.65 -10.84 10.57
CA SER A 1067 47.67 -9.77 10.63
C SER A 1067 48.98 -10.09 11.38
N GLN A 1068 49.34 -11.36 11.59
CA GLN A 1068 50.68 -11.74 12.05
C GLN A 1068 51.37 -12.52 10.94
N GLY A 1069 52.26 -11.84 10.22
CA GLY A 1069 53.00 -12.39 9.11
C GLY A 1069 53.87 -13.57 9.53
N GLU A 1070 53.43 -14.77 9.20
CA GLU A 1070 54.25 -15.89 8.76
C GLU A 1070 53.36 -16.90 8.03
N VAL A 1071 53.61 -17.09 6.73
CA VAL A 1071 52.88 -18.07 5.92
C VAL A 1071 53.76 -19.30 5.69
N SER A 1072 53.29 -20.45 6.14
CA SER A 1072 53.66 -21.74 5.56
C SER A 1072 52.51 -22.18 4.65
N VAL A 1073 52.68 -22.04 3.34
CA VAL A 1073 51.76 -22.64 2.37
C VAL A 1073 51.96 -24.15 2.43
N LYS A 1074 50.93 -24.92 2.84
CA LYS A 1074 50.96 -26.37 2.66
C LYS A 1074 50.80 -26.67 1.17
N PRO A 1075 51.76 -27.33 0.51
CA PRO A 1075 51.64 -27.64 -0.90
C PRO A 1075 50.92 -28.99 -1.03
N HIS A 1076 49.60 -29.03 -1.21
CA HIS A 1076 48.95 -30.22 -1.75
C HIS A 1076 47.82 -29.92 -2.74
N ALA A 1077 48.03 -30.46 -3.94
CA ALA A 1077 47.10 -30.91 -4.96
C ALA A 1077 46.17 -29.90 -5.65
N ILE A 1078 46.76 -28.99 -6.42
CA ILE A 1078 46.12 -28.56 -7.67
C ILE A 1078 46.22 -29.72 -8.65
N HIS A 1079 45.11 -30.39 -8.96
CA HIS A 1079 45.01 -31.21 -10.17
C HIS A 1079 44.88 -30.28 -11.38
N ALA A 1080 45.99 -29.63 -11.74
CA ALA A 1080 46.11 -28.92 -13.00
C ALA A 1080 46.35 -29.97 -14.09
N ARG A 1081 45.40 -30.13 -15.01
CA ARG A 1081 45.76 -30.56 -16.37
C ARG A 1081 46.50 -29.41 -17.02
N ILE A 1082 47.82 -29.41 -16.88
CA ILE A 1082 48.71 -28.41 -17.50
C ILE A 1082 48.84 -28.72 -19.00
N CYS A 1083 48.45 -27.76 -19.84
CA CYS A 1083 48.99 -27.64 -21.21
C CYS A 1083 50.46 -27.14 -21.13
N PRO A 1084 51.42 -27.73 -21.86
CA PRO A 1084 52.85 -27.64 -21.52
C PRO A 1084 53.62 -26.39 -22.00
N HIS A 1085 52.96 -25.24 -22.25
CA HIS A 1085 53.62 -24.09 -22.91
C HIS A 1085 53.43 -22.72 -22.25
N MET A 1086 53.56 -22.60 -20.92
CA MET A 1086 53.80 -21.28 -20.28
C MET A 1086 55.02 -21.28 -19.33
N PRO A 1087 55.87 -20.23 -19.33
CA PRO A 1087 57.02 -20.15 -18.43
C PRO A 1087 56.61 -19.78 -17.00
N ALA A 1088 57.22 -20.45 -16.01
CA ALA A 1088 56.94 -20.34 -14.57
C ALA A 1088 57.10 -18.93 -13.95
N THR A 1089 57.67 -17.96 -14.68
CA THR A 1089 57.90 -16.60 -14.19
C THR A 1089 56.65 -15.71 -14.18
N ARG A 1090 55.52 -16.16 -14.75
CA ARG A 1090 54.24 -15.42 -14.71
C ARG A 1090 53.38 -15.74 -13.48
N LEU A 1091 53.50 -16.93 -12.90
CA LEU A 1091 52.69 -17.41 -11.77
C LEU A 1091 53.11 -16.81 -10.41
N GLN A 1092 54.40 -16.50 -10.20
CA GLN A 1092 54.86 -15.88 -8.95
C GLN A 1092 54.48 -14.39 -8.82
N ARG A 1093 54.07 -13.71 -9.90
CA ARG A 1093 53.68 -12.29 -9.85
C ARG A 1093 52.21 -12.05 -9.55
N ILE A 1094 51.35 -13.07 -9.56
CA ILE A 1094 49.91 -12.90 -9.30
C ILE A 1094 49.55 -13.30 -7.85
N SER A 1095 50.23 -14.27 -7.24
CA SER A 1095 49.95 -14.66 -5.84
C SER A 1095 50.42 -13.65 -4.78
N SER A 1096 50.98 -12.52 -5.18
CA SER A 1096 51.43 -11.43 -4.29
C SER A 1096 50.65 -10.12 -4.50
N TYR A 1097 49.63 -10.11 -5.37
CA TYR A 1097 48.83 -8.92 -5.70
C TYR A 1097 47.32 -9.04 -5.42
N ALA A 1098 46.85 -10.19 -4.96
CA ALA A 1098 45.53 -10.39 -4.33
C ALA A 1098 45.78 -10.75 -2.86
#